data_AF-A0A3E4Z633-F1
#
_entry.id   AF-A0A3E4Z633-F1
#
_cell.length_a   1.000
_cell.length_b   1.000
_cell.length_c   1.000
_cell.angle_alpha   90.00
_cell.angle_beta   90.00
_cell.angle_gamma   90.00
#
_symmetry.space_group_name_H-M   'P 1'
#
loop_
_entity.id
_entity.type
_entity.pdbx_description
1 polymer ?
#
loop_
_entity_poly.entity_id
_entity_poly.type
_entity_poly.pdbx_seq_one_letter_code
_entity_poly.pdbx_strand_id
1 'polypeptide(L)'
;MNKKLLKYWKNCLLDAEWSNSMFYKEPRVTLAFEDRMPESIPEEDIELLFPDGREDGKKCKVRIAPCVLLPEYENGKPIGKMFPEYPFFITATLGPDGSLQLPENPMDRVPMFVRKFLSPNAKDDRTLASLDEVDSLLSAFKTDVATEEEYWKACEALFRKATGMTFAEMNYPDQPEMVITKAPVTGMAQNILRLYDKLLDCKEDLPLLECLTRCECEPSLPLPARREIYANKRHLAQMSSDFPLSVSQRETLAMYTHPRGSRIFAVNGPPGTGKTTFLQTVIANRLVHSVLTDREPELIVASSVNNQAITNILKDFEMEVAETDAAEVGLAARWLPELDTLGLYLSGKEELTERYAMMLNTRGKGFPETYDNPERVDEYRTYYLELFNRYFHTSCKDETECQHYLRGQMALLRDWIETGLEAAAQKESGGVNGGKNLLVRMMQHFRKTSSAYEETMARWEENDDFRARYTRLTEGEEYRNLPCMEDMAVRLDISYRYQMFWYAIHYREAEFIRRLSRCSGNLNRSDRAVYLERLRRLACVMPVFISTFHSLPRYMTCSSEGNPSVPLYNTIDLLIVDESGQVSPELAVPSFSLARQAILVGDIEQIEPIWPVTGQYSFINLRRSGVVTSSKDPLYAFLSEHGFLSSSGNLMKMARKSGSYQVDGERGAFLREHRRCLDSIIAYCNDYVYHGRLLPLKGDRPKYAALPSKGYVHVNGYSQKGKTGSRFNEAEVAAIVKWLSREKRKLEEAYGKPIPQVAAIVTPFKAQERLLRKLLSGLPDAADFVTMTVGTVHSLQGAQYPLVIFSPVNSPEDTSYFMEAGGKYNMLNVAVSRAQYHFLVFGHMNIFHPDRDTPSGNLAKWLFDSQQSEISSHFLYQDEEPLMSQSLDVPRQSAAVCRLSTLEAHTDILRQALQTARRKVVIVSPFLSIRALESDHLLPLIQEAVERGVEVVVYTDHYLDKKNGLWKEESLQARRALVEHHVSLRVLKGIHNKTLVVDDRLLVEGSFNWLSARRNKDDARHECSILVQAPAAAACIDQLMQELEAIDREALFYCPPKQKILCADFFCQPLYHNYWNSVLTHLRERASRLNLPEDSNPEPLQEIRKKYPRHRAAWTDEEVQLVWELMNYTNDLRVFTDCLQRSERSIRYKVEGTAP
;
A
#
# COMPACT_ATOMS: atom_id res chain seq x y z
N MET A 1 33.75 -4.04 -9.75
CA MET A 1 32.55 -3.28 -10.18
C MET A 1 32.11 -3.67 -11.60
N ASN A 2 30.85 -4.08 -11.81
CA ASN A 2 30.35 -4.45 -13.15
C ASN A 2 29.94 -3.19 -13.95
N LYS A 3 30.87 -2.65 -14.75
CA LYS A 3 30.64 -1.43 -15.57
C LYS A 3 29.50 -1.59 -16.59
N LYS A 4 29.17 -2.81 -17.00
CA LYS A 4 28.06 -3.08 -17.94
C LYS A 4 26.70 -2.78 -17.31
N LEU A 5 26.51 -3.14 -16.04
CA LEU A 5 25.29 -2.82 -15.29
C LEU A 5 25.14 -1.30 -15.06
N LEU A 6 26.24 -0.61 -14.74
CA LEU A 6 26.22 0.86 -14.64
C LEU A 6 25.84 1.52 -15.96
N LYS A 7 26.36 1.03 -17.09
CA LYS A 7 25.98 1.50 -18.43
C LYS A 7 24.49 1.25 -18.71
N TYR A 8 23.98 0.09 -18.32
CA TYR A 8 22.56 -0.26 -18.43
C TYR A 8 21.66 0.72 -17.67
N TRP A 9 21.89 0.93 -16.38
CA TRP A 9 21.08 1.85 -15.58
C TRP A 9 21.21 3.30 -16.03
N LYS A 10 22.42 3.73 -16.42
CA LYS A 10 22.63 5.06 -17.01
C LYS A 10 21.76 5.24 -18.27
N ASN A 11 21.75 4.26 -19.17
CA ASN A 11 20.94 4.33 -20.39
C ASN A 11 19.43 4.31 -20.08
N CYS A 12 18.97 3.46 -19.17
CA CYS A 12 17.56 3.48 -18.73
C CYS A 12 17.16 4.81 -18.09
N LEU A 13 18.04 5.44 -17.30
CA LEU A 13 17.79 6.76 -16.72
C LEU A 13 17.77 7.85 -17.79
N LEU A 14 18.65 7.76 -18.79
CA LEU A 14 18.61 8.65 -19.95
C LEU A 14 17.27 8.50 -20.69
N ASP A 15 16.86 7.28 -21.02
CA ASP A 15 15.58 7.01 -21.70
C ASP A 15 14.37 7.48 -20.87
N ALA A 16 14.45 7.35 -19.55
CA ALA A 16 13.44 7.87 -18.63
C ALA A 16 13.33 9.40 -18.69
N GLU A 17 14.46 10.11 -18.65
CA GLU A 17 14.49 11.56 -18.83
C GLU A 17 14.05 11.96 -20.24
N TRP A 18 14.35 11.14 -21.26
CA TRP A 18 13.91 11.34 -22.64
C TRP A 18 12.38 11.36 -22.74
N SER A 19 11.68 10.60 -21.90
CA SER A 19 10.22 10.54 -21.83
C SER A 19 9.56 11.65 -20.98
N ASN A 20 10.32 12.27 -20.06
CA ASN A 20 9.80 13.24 -19.09
C ASN A 20 10.21 14.70 -19.35
N SER A 21 11.07 14.95 -20.35
CA SER A 21 11.67 16.26 -20.52
C SER A 21 10.66 17.32 -20.98
N MET A 22 10.82 18.54 -20.44
CA MET A 22 10.06 19.70 -20.87
C MET A 22 10.60 20.15 -22.24
N PHE A 23 10.19 19.45 -23.30
CA PHE A 23 10.65 19.63 -24.67
C PHE A 23 10.67 21.09 -25.16
N TYR A 24 9.78 21.94 -24.64
CA TYR A 24 9.73 23.37 -24.97
C TYR A 24 10.91 24.20 -24.42
N LYS A 25 11.75 23.64 -23.54
CA LYS A 25 12.96 24.29 -23.01
C LYS A 25 14.26 23.77 -23.63
N GLU A 26 14.18 22.73 -24.46
CA GLU A 26 15.35 22.14 -25.12
C GLU A 26 15.62 22.83 -26.46
N PRO A 27 16.90 22.93 -26.88
CA PRO A 27 17.24 23.32 -28.25
C PRO A 27 16.60 22.33 -29.22
N ARG A 28 15.78 22.84 -30.15
CA ARG A 28 15.00 22.04 -31.09
C ARG A 28 15.01 22.66 -32.48
N VAL A 29 14.94 21.79 -33.48
CA VAL A 29 14.78 22.15 -34.89
C VAL A 29 13.42 21.66 -35.34
N THR A 30 12.60 22.55 -35.87
CA THR A 30 11.27 22.23 -36.38
C THR A 30 11.34 22.18 -37.90
N LEU A 31 10.90 21.06 -38.49
CA LEU A 31 10.80 20.88 -39.93
C LEU A 31 9.33 20.68 -40.32
N ALA A 32 8.99 21.00 -41.57
CA ALA A 32 7.69 20.63 -42.13
C ALA A 32 7.56 19.09 -42.14
N PHE A 33 6.38 18.57 -41.82
CA PHE A 33 6.15 17.13 -41.87
C PHE A 33 6.21 16.62 -43.31
N GLU A 34 7.06 15.63 -43.54
CA GLU A 34 7.09 14.78 -44.72
C GLU A 34 6.89 13.34 -44.26
N ASP A 35 6.23 12.51 -45.05
CA ASP A 35 6.02 11.10 -44.72
C ASP A 35 7.29 10.24 -45.00
N ARG A 36 8.43 10.72 -44.49
CA ARG A 36 9.74 10.08 -44.56
C ARG A 36 10.67 10.64 -43.49
N MET A 37 11.74 9.90 -43.19
CA MET A 37 12.81 10.40 -42.35
C MET A 37 13.57 11.55 -43.06
N PRO A 38 13.83 12.69 -42.40
CA PRO A 38 14.59 13.80 -43.00
C PRO A 38 16.03 13.40 -43.32
N GLU A 39 16.53 13.86 -44.46
CA GLU A 39 17.90 13.59 -44.93
C GLU A 39 18.95 14.48 -44.22
N SER A 40 18.58 15.72 -43.86
CA SER A 40 19.46 16.67 -43.16
C SER A 40 18.69 17.72 -42.37
N ILE A 41 19.41 18.47 -41.52
CA ILE A 41 18.92 19.69 -40.86
C ILE A 41 19.52 20.96 -41.49
N PRO A 42 18.86 22.13 -41.40
CA PRO A 42 19.38 23.40 -41.90
C PRO A 42 20.76 23.74 -41.31
N GLU A 43 21.67 24.31 -42.11
CA GLU A 43 23.04 24.62 -41.67
C GLU A 43 23.08 25.58 -40.46
N GLU A 44 22.15 26.52 -40.38
CA GLU A 44 21.99 27.47 -39.28
C GLU A 44 21.61 26.81 -37.95
N ASP A 45 20.99 25.63 -38.01
CA ASP A 45 20.49 24.87 -36.87
C ASP A 45 21.45 23.77 -36.39
N ILE A 46 22.54 23.50 -37.13
CA ILE A 46 23.54 22.49 -36.75
C ILE A 46 24.19 22.87 -35.42
N GLU A 47 24.58 24.13 -35.24
CA GLU A 47 25.23 24.61 -34.01
C GLU A 47 24.29 24.53 -32.79
N LEU A 48 22.98 24.60 -33.01
CA LEU A 48 21.96 24.50 -31.95
C LEU A 48 21.92 23.10 -31.32
N LEU A 49 22.05 22.05 -32.14
CA LEU A 49 22.04 20.64 -31.70
C LEU A 49 23.46 20.06 -31.51
N PHE A 50 24.48 20.73 -32.05
CA PHE A 50 25.88 20.29 -32.04
C PHE A 50 26.87 21.41 -31.61
N PRO A 51 26.77 21.96 -30.38
CA PRO A 51 27.57 23.10 -29.91
C PRO A 51 29.06 22.82 -29.66
N ASP A 52 29.46 21.57 -29.43
CA ASP A 52 30.84 21.19 -29.10
C ASP A 52 31.68 20.92 -30.35
N GLY A 53 31.81 21.92 -31.22
CA GLY A 53 32.83 22.00 -32.28
C GLY A 53 32.71 20.99 -33.43
N ARG A 54 32.86 21.47 -34.67
CA ARG A 54 33.12 20.66 -35.86
C ARG A 54 34.49 19.98 -35.76
N GLU A 55 34.65 19.01 -34.86
CA GLU A 55 35.77 18.06 -34.93
C GLU A 55 35.43 17.02 -35.99
N ASP A 56 36.30 16.88 -37.00
CA ASP A 56 36.12 15.93 -38.10
C ASP A 56 35.82 14.52 -37.58
N GLY A 57 34.60 14.04 -37.86
CA GLY A 57 34.18 12.66 -37.60
C GLY A 57 33.35 12.40 -36.33
N LYS A 58 33.07 13.39 -35.48
CA LYS A 58 32.16 13.19 -34.33
C LYS A 58 30.68 13.20 -34.78
N LYS A 59 29.97 12.11 -34.49
CA LYS A 59 28.52 11.97 -34.72
C LYS A 59 27.74 12.20 -33.43
N CYS A 60 26.58 12.87 -33.50
CA CYS A 60 25.67 13.07 -32.37
C CYS A 60 24.43 12.18 -32.49
N LYS A 61 23.87 11.71 -31.37
CA LYS A 61 22.54 11.08 -31.39
C LYS A 61 21.46 12.14 -31.20
N VAL A 62 20.48 12.13 -32.08
CA VAL A 62 19.32 13.02 -32.05
C VAL A 62 18.02 12.21 -32.06
N ARG A 63 16.93 12.86 -31.66
CA ARG A 63 15.58 12.28 -31.66
C ARG A 63 14.71 13.04 -32.64
N ILE A 64 13.91 12.30 -33.39
CA ILE A 64 12.90 12.82 -34.31
C ILE A 64 11.53 12.51 -33.69
N ALA A 65 10.71 13.53 -33.47
CA ALA A 65 9.30 13.41 -33.13
C ALA A 65 8.47 13.56 -34.41
N PRO A 66 7.93 12.46 -34.98
CA PRO A 66 7.21 12.52 -36.26
C PRO A 66 5.78 13.07 -36.12
N CYS A 67 5.25 13.16 -34.90
CA CYS A 67 3.89 13.62 -34.65
C CYS A 67 3.83 14.53 -33.42
N VAL A 68 2.96 15.54 -33.47
CA VAL A 68 2.81 16.58 -32.46
C VAL A 68 1.37 16.62 -31.95
N LEU A 69 1.20 16.59 -30.63
CA LEU A 69 -0.10 16.74 -29.97
C LEU A 69 -0.25 18.17 -29.45
N LEU A 70 -1.25 18.90 -29.94
CA LEU A 70 -1.58 20.23 -29.42
C LEU A 70 -2.38 20.15 -28.12
N PRO A 71 -2.34 21.23 -27.29
CA PRO A 71 -3.22 21.38 -26.13
C PRO A 71 -4.69 21.32 -26.56
N GLU A 72 -5.53 20.64 -25.78
CA GLU A 72 -6.97 20.66 -26.00
C GLU A 72 -7.57 21.99 -25.50
N TYR A 73 -8.46 22.60 -26.27
CA TYR A 73 -9.13 23.85 -25.91
C TYR A 73 -10.61 23.59 -25.63
N GLU A 74 -11.14 24.15 -24.54
CA GLU A 74 -12.58 24.15 -24.23
C GLU A 74 -13.04 25.59 -23.98
N ASN A 75 -14.04 26.05 -24.75
CA ASN A 75 -14.57 27.41 -24.70
C ASN A 75 -13.48 28.52 -24.83
N GLY A 76 -12.48 28.29 -25.70
CA GLY A 76 -11.39 29.25 -25.93
C GLY A 76 -10.35 29.31 -24.81
N LYS A 77 -10.43 28.45 -23.79
CA LYS A 77 -9.41 28.31 -22.74
C LYS A 77 -8.65 26.99 -22.95
N PRO A 78 -7.31 27.00 -22.90
CA PRO A 78 -6.53 25.76 -22.95
C PRO A 78 -6.81 24.92 -21.69
N ILE A 79 -7.11 23.65 -21.88
CA ILE A 79 -7.18 22.64 -20.82
C ILE A 79 -5.77 22.08 -20.66
N GLY A 80 -5.11 22.39 -19.54
CA GLY A 80 -3.78 21.84 -19.24
C GLY A 80 -2.61 22.67 -19.75
N LYS A 81 -1.51 22.01 -20.15
CA LYS A 81 -0.26 22.69 -20.52
C LYS A 81 -0.40 23.36 -21.89
N MET A 82 0.02 24.62 -22.01
CA MET A 82 -0.04 25.42 -23.25
C MET A 82 0.97 25.02 -24.35
N PHE A 83 1.68 23.90 -24.21
CA PHE A 83 2.79 23.53 -25.09
C PHE A 83 2.49 22.24 -25.86
N PRO A 84 3.00 22.11 -27.10
CA PRO A 84 2.89 20.86 -27.86
C PRO A 84 3.57 19.69 -27.12
N GLU A 85 2.95 18.51 -27.18
CA GLU A 85 3.49 17.28 -26.61
C GLU A 85 3.85 16.26 -27.69
N TYR A 86 4.82 15.39 -27.41
CA TYR A 86 5.40 14.47 -28.38
C TYR A 86 5.29 13.04 -27.83
N PRO A 87 4.34 12.22 -28.32
CA PRO A 87 4.07 10.92 -27.72
C PRO A 87 5.02 9.80 -28.18
N PHE A 88 5.75 10.04 -29.27
CA PHE A 88 6.54 9.02 -29.96
C PHE A 88 7.84 9.63 -30.50
N PHE A 89 8.94 8.89 -30.36
CA PHE A 89 10.26 9.31 -30.85
C PHE A 89 10.95 8.21 -31.64
N ILE A 90 11.71 8.63 -32.64
CA ILE A 90 12.59 7.79 -33.46
C ILE A 90 14.02 8.29 -33.28
N THR A 91 14.99 7.38 -33.20
CA THR A 91 16.41 7.75 -33.04
C THR A 91 17.08 7.89 -34.40
N ALA A 92 17.92 8.92 -34.54
CA ALA A 92 18.78 9.14 -35.70
C ALA A 92 20.19 9.58 -35.27
N THR A 93 21.15 9.48 -36.20
CA THR A 93 22.53 9.94 -36.00
C THR A 93 22.78 11.18 -36.85
N LEU A 94 23.11 12.30 -36.20
CA LEU A 94 23.45 13.56 -36.85
C LEU A 94 24.96 13.63 -37.12
N GLY A 95 25.33 13.80 -38.39
CA GLY A 95 26.68 14.05 -38.87
C GLY A 95 27.13 15.50 -38.70
N PRO A 96 28.44 15.79 -38.80
CA PRO A 96 28.99 17.15 -38.67
C PRO A 96 28.57 18.08 -39.83
N ASP A 97 28.12 17.52 -40.95
CA ASP A 97 27.58 18.19 -42.13
C ASP A 97 26.06 18.42 -42.05
N GLY A 98 25.42 18.05 -40.94
CA GLY A 98 23.97 18.14 -40.76
C GLY A 98 23.19 16.96 -41.33
N SER A 99 23.85 15.94 -41.90
CA SER A 99 23.18 14.73 -42.43
C SER A 99 22.61 13.86 -41.31
N LEU A 100 21.40 13.34 -41.51
CA LEU A 100 20.74 12.40 -40.60
C LEU A 100 20.85 10.99 -41.17
N GLN A 101 21.36 10.07 -40.37
CA GLN A 101 21.61 8.69 -40.78
C GLN A 101 20.99 7.69 -39.80
N LEU A 102 20.71 6.48 -40.28
CA LEU A 102 20.37 5.35 -39.41
C LEU A 102 21.43 5.14 -38.32
N PRO A 103 21.01 4.88 -37.07
CA PRO A 103 21.92 4.41 -36.04
C PRO A 103 22.71 3.17 -36.49
N GLU A 104 24.04 3.23 -36.32
CA GLU A 104 24.97 2.15 -36.68
C GLU A 104 24.67 0.86 -35.89
N ASN A 105 24.20 1.00 -34.65
CA ASN A 105 23.74 -0.11 -33.83
C ASN A 105 22.26 -0.40 -34.14
N PRO A 106 21.89 -1.57 -34.69
CA PRO A 106 20.50 -1.92 -34.98
C PRO A 106 19.58 -1.77 -33.77
N MET A 107 20.11 -2.03 -32.56
CA MET A 107 19.30 -1.87 -31.36
C MET A 107 18.88 -0.43 -31.10
N ASP A 108 19.68 0.56 -31.49
CA ASP A 108 19.32 1.99 -31.35
C ASP A 108 18.17 2.41 -32.27
N ARG A 109 17.77 1.54 -33.21
CA ARG A 109 16.64 1.73 -34.11
C ARG A 109 15.30 1.30 -33.50
N VAL A 110 15.24 0.94 -32.22
CA VAL A 110 13.94 0.69 -31.58
C VAL A 110 13.30 2.06 -31.27
N PRO A 111 12.11 2.38 -31.82
CA PRO A 111 11.44 3.64 -31.54
C PRO A 111 10.97 3.69 -30.08
N MET A 112 10.61 4.87 -29.56
CA MET A 112 10.26 5.10 -28.16
C MET A 112 8.85 5.65 -27.99
N PHE A 113 8.03 4.97 -27.21
CA PHE A 113 6.78 5.54 -26.68
C PHE A 113 7.03 6.25 -25.35
N VAL A 114 6.47 7.44 -25.20
CA VAL A 114 6.53 8.18 -23.94
C VAL A 114 5.54 7.59 -22.94
N ARG A 115 6.05 7.07 -21.81
CA ARG A 115 5.28 6.36 -20.76
C ARG A 115 4.06 7.13 -20.26
N LYS A 116 4.13 8.48 -20.29
CA LYS A 116 3.05 9.39 -19.93
C LYS A 116 1.75 9.11 -20.71
N PHE A 117 1.85 8.73 -21.99
CA PHE A 117 0.71 8.48 -22.87
C PHE A 117 0.24 7.02 -22.89
N LEU A 118 0.84 6.15 -22.08
CA LEU A 118 0.50 4.73 -22.03
C LEU A 118 -0.34 4.43 -20.79
N SER A 119 -1.45 3.72 -20.97
CA SER A 119 -2.24 3.24 -19.84
C SER A 119 -1.63 1.97 -19.25
N PRO A 120 -1.65 1.81 -17.92
CA PRO A 120 -2.17 2.75 -16.91
C PRO A 120 -1.23 3.94 -16.65
N ASN A 121 -1.73 5.18 -16.53
CA ASN A 121 -0.93 6.34 -16.11
C ASN A 121 -1.48 6.98 -14.82
N ALA A 122 -0.60 7.51 -13.96
CA ALA A 122 -0.95 7.94 -12.59
C ALA A 122 -1.45 9.40 -12.50
N LYS A 123 -1.20 10.21 -13.52
CA LYS A 123 -1.46 11.67 -13.51
C LYS A 123 -2.72 12.08 -14.27
N ASP A 124 -3.53 11.12 -14.72
CA ASP A 124 -4.68 11.34 -15.61
C ASP A 124 -4.27 12.06 -16.89
N ASP A 125 -3.12 11.65 -17.42
CA ASP A 125 -2.60 12.16 -18.67
C ASP A 125 -3.36 11.51 -19.83
N ARG A 126 -3.42 12.19 -20.98
CA ARG A 126 -4.04 11.65 -22.20
C ARG A 126 -3.43 10.28 -22.52
N THR A 127 -4.28 9.26 -22.65
CA THR A 127 -3.87 7.91 -23.02
C THR A 127 -4.01 7.70 -24.53
N LEU A 128 -2.97 7.19 -25.18
CA LEU A 128 -2.97 6.86 -26.61
C LEU A 128 -2.97 5.34 -26.87
N ALA A 129 -2.33 4.57 -26.01
CA ALA A 129 -2.20 3.12 -26.14
C ALA A 129 -2.10 2.46 -24.75
N SER A 130 -2.21 1.14 -24.69
CA SER A 130 -1.90 0.39 -23.46
C SER A 130 -0.43 0.00 -23.39
N LEU A 131 0.13 -0.04 -22.18
CA LEU A 131 1.52 -0.43 -21.93
C LEU A 131 1.78 -1.86 -22.40
N ASP A 132 0.86 -2.78 -22.12
CA ASP A 132 0.99 -4.19 -22.47
C ASP A 132 0.98 -4.40 -23.99
N GLU A 133 0.13 -3.67 -24.71
CA GLU A 133 0.08 -3.72 -26.17
C GLU A 133 1.35 -3.14 -26.81
N VAL A 134 1.82 -2.00 -26.31
CA VAL A 134 3.09 -1.41 -26.75
C VAL A 134 4.25 -2.36 -26.49
N ASP A 135 4.30 -3.01 -25.32
CA ASP A 135 5.34 -3.99 -25.01
C ASP A 135 5.28 -5.21 -25.94
N SER A 136 4.09 -5.69 -26.27
CA SER A 136 3.91 -6.75 -27.26
C SER A 136 4.42 -6.34 -28.65
N LEU A 137 4.04 -5.14 -29.12
CA LEU A 137 4.45 -4.62 -30.43
C LEU A 137 5.95 -4.36 -30.54
N LEU A 138 6.56 -3.79 -29.50
CA LEU A 138 8.00 -3.54 -29.45
C LEU A 138 8.81 -4.84 -29.43
N SER A 139 8.30 -5.90 -28.78
CA SER A 139 8.97 -7.20 -28.74
C SER A 139 9.08 -7.86 -30.13
N ALA A 140 8.12 -7.56 -31.02
CA ALA A 140 8.07 -8.06 -32.38
C ALA A 140 8.72 -7.11 -33.42
N PHE A 141 9.27 -5.98 -32.97
CA PHE A 141 9.83 -4.97 -33.87
C PHE A 141 11.16 -5.41 -34.48
N LYS A 142 11.25 -5.33 -35.82
CA LYS A 142 12.46 -5.70 -36.57
C LYS A 142 13.43 -4.52 -36.62
N THR A 143 14.66 -4.74 -36.16
CA THR A 143 15.72 -3.73 -36.12
C THR A 143 16.69 -3.83 -37.31
N ASP A 144 16.63 -4.92 -38.06
CA ASP A 144 17.43 -5.27 -39.24
C ASP A 144 16.87 -4.66 -40.54
N VAL A 145 16.51 -3.38 -40.49
CA VAL A 145 16.13 -2.59 -41.68
C VAL A 145 17.37 -2.04 -42.41
N ALA A 146 17.35 -2.07 -43.74
CA ALA A 146 18.51 -1.71 -44.56
C ALA A 146 18.52 -0.24 -44.98
N THR A 147 17.35 0.41 -45.08
CA THR A 147 17.19 1.79 -45.56
C THR A 147 16.39 2.66 -44.58
N GLU A 148 16.56 3.98 -44.69
CA GLU A 148 15.82 4.96 -43.89
C GLU A 148 14.31 4.92 -44.17
N GLU A 149 13.92 4.64 -45.42
CA GLU A 149 12.53 4.49 -45.82
C GLU A 149 11.86 3.25 -45.19
N GLU A 150 12.55 2.11 -45.19
CA GLU A 150 12.08 0.90 -44.50
C GLU A 150 11.94 1.13 -42.99
N TYR A 151 12.89 1.87 -42.40
CA TYR A 151 12.87 2.21 -40.99
C TYR A 151 11.69 3.11 -40.62
N TRP A 152 11.44 4.16 -41.40
CA TRP A 152 10.29 5.05 -41.19
C TRP A 152 8.97 4.29 -41.27
N LYS A 153 8.77 3.50 -42.33
CA LYS A 153 7.56 2.68 -42.52
C LYS A 153 7.37 1.66 -41.39
N ALA A 154 8.45 1.05 -40.89
CA ALA A 154 8.39 0.14 -39.75
C ALA A 154 7.92 0.88 -38.48
N CYS A 155 8.48 2.06 -38.21
CA CYS A 155 8.10 2.89 -37.06
C CYS A 155 6.65 3.34 -37.12
N GLU A 156 6.17 3.78 -38.29
CA GLU A 156 4.79 4.20 -38.48
C GLU A 156 3.81 3.03 -38.35
N ALA A 157 4.15 1.85 -38.90
CA ALA A 157 3.33 0.67 -38.76
C ALA A 157 3.19 0.22 -37.29
N LEU A 158 4.26 0.35 -36.50
CA LEU A 158 4.24 0.10 -35.07
C LEU A 158 3.39 1.15 -34.33
N PHE A 159 3.54 2.44 -34.67
CA PHE A 159 2.72 3.50 -34.09
C PHE A 159 1.23 3.31 -34.37
N ARG A 160 0.87 3.04 -35.62
CA ARG A 160 -0.51 2.81 -36.05
C ARG A 160 -1.15 1.60 -35.39
N LYS A 161 -0.40 0.52 -35.19
CA LYS A 161 -0.89 -0.64 -34.45
C LYS A 161 -1.17 -0.33 -32.99
N ALA A 162 -0.38 0.54 -32.37
CA ALA A 162 -0.55 0.89 -30.96
C ALA A 162 -1.64 1.95 -30.73
N THR A 163 -1.76 2.96 -31.60
CA THR A 163 -2.63 4.13 -31.39
C THR A 163 -3.88 4.14 -32.26
N GLY A 164 -3.92 3.32 -33.32
CA GLY A 164 -4.95 3.35 -34.34
C GLY A 164 -4.79 4.46 -35.39
N MET A 165 -3.78 5.33 -35.28
CA MET A 165 -3.57 6.51 -36.14
C MET A 165 -2.19 6.50 -36.81
N THR A 166 -2.04 7.13 -37.97
CA THR A 166 -0.74 7.41 -38.63
C THR A 166 -0.03 8.61 -38.01
N PHE A 167 1.24 8.87 -38.39
CA PHE A 167 1.94 10.08 -37.93
C PHE A 167 1.24 11.35 -38.42
N ALA A 168 0.78 11.35 -39.67
CA ALA A 168 0.05 12.46 -40.28
C ALA A 168 -1.32 12.70 -39.60
N GLU A 169 -2.09 11.64 -39.33
CA GLU A 169 -3.41 11.73 -38.67
C GLU A 169 -3.32 12.25 -37.23
N MET A 170 -2.22 11.95 -36.54
CA MET A 170 -1.98 12.44 -35.18
C MET A 170 -1.50 13.90 -35.16
N ASN A 171 -0.91 14.37 -36.26
CA ASN A 171 -0.47 15.74 -36.41
C ASN A 171 -1.66 16.68 -36.64
N TYR A 172 -1.46 17.98 -36.44
CA TYR A 172 -2.55 18.94 -36.63
C TYR A 172 -2.74 19.28 -38.12
N PRO A 173 -3.99 19.49 -38.59
CA PRO A 173 -4.28 19.60 -40.03
C PRO A 173 -3.68 20.82 -40.73
N ASP A 174 -3.51 21.93 -40.00
CA ASP A 174 -3.22 23.23 -40.61
C ASP A 174 -1.74 23.41 -40.96
N GLN A 175 -0.81 22.85 -40.17
CA GLN A 175 0.64 22.89 -40.45
C GLN A 175 1.37 21.69 -39.80
N PRO A 176 1.26 20.46 -40.31
CA PRO A 176 1.91 19.33 -39.68
C PRO A 176 3.43 19.52 -39.62
N GLU A 177 4.02 19.32 -38.45
CA GLU A 177 5.44 19.53 -38.18
C GLU A 177 6.10 18.26 -37.65
N MET A 178 7.41 18.16 -37.83
CA MET A 178 8.25 17.20 -37.11
C MET A 178 9.38 17.93 -36.37
N VAL A 179 9.77 17.41 -35.21
CA VAL A 179 10.71 18.10 -34.33
C VAL A 179 11.93 17.25 -34.05
N ILE A 180 13.11 17.84 -34.18
CA ILE A 180 14.40 17.22 -33.93
C ILE A 180 15.05 17.85 -32.70
N THR A 181 15.52 17.01 -31.77
CA THR A 181 16.19 17.48 -30.54
C THR A 181 17.46 16.71 -30.26
N LYS A 182 18.42 17.39 -29.60
CA LYS A 182 19.59 16.75 -29.00
C LYS A 182 19.15 15.94 -27.79
N ALA A 183 19.86 14.86 -27.47
CA ALA A 183 19.66 14.16 -26.20
C ALA A 183 19.74 15.14 -25.00
N PRO A 184 18.82 15.08 -24.02
CA PRO A 184 18.68 16.07 -22.97
C PRO A 184 19.94 16.25 -22.16
N VAL A 185 20.33 17.51 -21.98
CA VAL A 185 21.45 17.95 -21.13
C VAL A 185 20.95 18.43 -19.77
N THR A 186 19.64 18.73 -19.60
CA THR A 186 19.07 19.47 -18.47
C THR A 186 17.84 18.76 -17.86
N GLY A 187 18.07 17.70 -17.09
CA GLY A 187 17.03 16.91 -16.39
C GLY A 187 17.16 16.92 -14.86
N MET A 188 16.11 16.51 -14.14
CA MET A 188 16.15 16.39 -12.66
C MET A 188 17.17 15.33 -12.20
N ALA A 189 17.52 14.38 -13.07
CA ALA A 189 18.54 13.37 -12.84
C ALA A 189 19.96 13.79 -13.25
N GLN A 190 20.22 15.04 -13.67
CA GLN A 190 21.52 15.45 -14.20
C GLN A 190 22.68 15.18 -13.25
N ASN A 191 22.50 15.40 -11.94
CA ASN A 191 23.56 15.12 -10.95
C ASN A 191 23.85 13.62 -10.82
N ILE A 192 22.83 12.77 -10.98
CA ILE A 192 22.95 11.32 -10.98
C ILE A 192 23.69 10.85 -12.24
N LEU A 193 23.32 11.39 -13.42
CA LEU A 193 23.98 11.09 -14.70
C LEU A 193 25.47 11.48 -14.69
N ARG A 194 25.79 12.67 -14.15
CA ARG A 194 27.20 13.08 -13.95
C ARG A 194 27.95 12.12 -13.04
N LEU A 195 27.32 11.61 -11.99
CA LEU A 195 27.93 10.61 -11.12
C LEU A 195 28.15 9.27 -11.85
N TYR A 196 27.19 8.82 -12.67
CA TYR A 196 27.41 7.65 -13.55
C TYR A 196 28.61 7.84 -14.48
N ASP A 197 28.77 9.01 -15.11
CA ASP A 197 29.91 9.31 -15.97
C ASP A 197 31.23 9.15 -15.21
N LYS A 198 31.33 9.76 -14.03
CA LYS A 198 32.51 9.63 -13.17
C LYS A 198 32.76 8.20 -12.71
N LEU A 199 31.70 7.41 -12.47
CA LEU A 199 31.81 6.01 -12.06
C LEU A 199 32.28 5.09 -13.20
N LEU A 200 31.86 5.36 -14.44
CA LEU A 200 32.30 4.57 -15.60
C LEU A 200 33.82 4.70 -15.83
N ASP A 201 34.39 5.86 -15.51
CA ASP A 201 35.83 6.12 -15.59
C ASP A 201 36.59 5.85 -14.28
N CYS A 202 35.87 5.58 -13.19
CA CYS A 202 36.44 5.39 -11.87
C CYS A 202 37.36 4.15 -11.79
N LYS A 203 38.46 4.32 -11.05
CA LYS A 203 39.43 3.28 -10.70
C LYS A 203 39.56 3.05 -9.20
N GLU A 204 38.84 3.82 -8.38
CA GLU A 204 38.83 3.67 -6.93
C GLU A 204 38.04 2.42 -6.50
N ASP A 205 38.37 1.89 -5.31
CA ASP A 205 37.61 0.79 -4.71
C ASP A 205 36.31 1.32 -4.08
N LEU A 206 35.18 0.71 -4.47
CA LEU A 206 33.83 1.13 -4.09
C LEU A 206 33.06 -0.05 -3.47
N PRO A 207 33.48 -0.54 -2.29
CA PRO A 207 33.06 -1.84 -1.77
C PRO A 207 31.56 -1.94 -1.48
N LEU A 208 30.90 -0.83 -1.12
CA LEU A 208 29.46 -0.80 -0.89
C LEU A 208 28.68 -0.94 -2.21
N LEU A 209 29.06 -0.17 -3.24
CA LEU A 209 28.49 -0.29 -4.59
C LEU A 209 28.71 -1.70 -5.16
N GLU A 210 29.89 -2.27 -4.96
CA GLU A 210 30.18 -3.64 -5.39
C GLU A 210 29.33 -4.68 -4.67
N CYS A 211 29.12 -4.54 -3.36
CA CYS A 211 28.24 -5.40 -2.58
C CYS A 211 26.79 -5.35 -3.10
N LEU A 212 26.28 -4.16 -3.44
CA LEU A 212 24.93 -3.99 -3.99
C LEU A 212 24.80 -4.62 -5.38
N THR A 213 25.78 -4.37 -6.26
CA THR A 213 25.72 -4.74 -7.69
C THR A 213 26.18 -6.16 -8.01
N ARG A 214 26.69 -6.91 -7.02
CA ARG A 214 27.11 -8.30 -7.20
C ARG A 214 25.93 -9.17 -7.62
N CYS A 215 26.05 -9.96 -8.69
CA CYS A 215 25.00 -10.87 -9.14
C CYS A 215 24.99 -12.21 -8.39
N GLU A 216 25.17 -12.16 -7.07
CA GLU A 216 25.23 -13.31 -6.17
C GLU A 216 24.65 -12.92 -4.80
N CYS A 217 24.09 -13.91 -4.10
CA CYS A 217 23.55 -13.73 -2.75
C CYS A 217 24.64 -13.87 -1.69
N GLU A 218 24.60 -13.02 -0.66
CA GLU A 218 25.53 -13.13 0.46
C GLU A 218 25.31 -14.44 1.25
N PRO A 219 26.34 -15.04 1.87
CA PRO A 219 26.16 -16.19 2.73
C PRO A 219 25.23 -15.88 3.92
N SER A 220 24.37 -16.84 4.27
CA SER A 220 23.47 -16.71 5.41
C SER A 220 24.19 -17.00 6.73
N LEU A 221 23.90 -16.19 7.75
CA LEU A 221 24.31 -16.31 9.13
C LEU A 221 23.14 -16.84 9.96
N PRO A 222 23.41 -17.59 11.04
CA PRO A 222 22.35 -18.02 11.97
C PRO A 222 21.70 -16.80 12.63
N LEU A 223 20.38 -16.89 12.85
CA LEU A 223 19.65 -15.89 13.62
C LEU A 223 20.17 -15.86 15.07
N PRO A 224 20.29 -14.66 15.69
CA PRO A 224 20.73 -14.55 17.07
C PRO A 224 19.74 -15.24 18.01
N ALA A 225 20.24 -15.98 19.00
CA ALA A 225 19.37 -16.64 19.97
C ALA A 225 18.69 -15.60 20.88
N ARG A 226 17.51 -15.92 21.46
CA ARG A 226 16.77 -15.01 22.36
C ARG A 226 17.67 -14.38 23.43
N ARG A 227 18.53 -15.18 24.07
CA ARG A 227 19.49 -14.68 25.07
C ARG A 227 20.47 -13.64 24.49
N GLU A 228 20.95 -13.84 23.28
CA GLU A 228 21.88 -12.90 22.61
C GLU A 228 21.17 -11.58 22.24
N ILE A 229 19.88 -11.65 21.89
CA ILE A 229 19.05 -10.48 21.59
C ILE A 229 18.93 -9.57 22.81
N TYR A 230 18.53 -10.11 23.97
CA TYR A 230 18.34 -9.33 25.19
C TYR A 230 19.64 -9.00 25.93
N ALA A 231 20.68 -9.84 25.79
CA ALA A 231 22.02 -9.59 26.36
C ALA A 231 22.93 -8.76 25.42
N ASN A 232 22.37 -8.10 24.40
CA ASN A 232 23.17 -7.37 23.42
C ASN A 232 23.88 -6.15 24.03
N LYS A 233 25.14 -6.35 24.43
CA LYS A 233 26.03 -5.29 24.96
C LYS A 233 26.35 -4.20 23.94
N ARG A 234 26.09 -4.42 22.65
CA ARG A 234 26.28 -3.42 21.59
C ARG A 234 25.07 -2.50 21.41
N HIS A 235 23.96 -2.75 22.11
CA HIS A 235 22.85 -1.80 22.21
C HIS A 235 23.11 -0.86 23.38
N LEU A 236 23.72 0.29 23.08
CA LEU A 236 24.17 1.28 24.05
C LEU A 236 23.24 2.48 24.18
N ALA A 237 22.40 2.74 23.19
CA ALA A 237 21.67 4.00 23.11
C ALA A 237 20.33 3.90 22.39
N GLN A 238 19.39 4.74 22.82
CA GLN A 238 18.07 4.92 22.21
C GLN A 238 17.68 6.40 22.27
N MET A 239 16.94 6.90 21.28
CA MET A 239 16.62 8.33 21.18
C MET A 239 15.48 8.81 22.10
N SER A 240 14.46 7.97 22.32
CA SER A 240 13.30 8.27 23.20
C SER A 240 13.23 7.29 24.38
N SER A 241 12.75 7.77 25.53
CA SER A 241 12.46 6.97 26.73
C SER A 241 10.97 6.60 26.87
N ASP A 242 10.12 6.96 25.91
CA ASP A 242 8.67 6.75 26.04
C ASP A 242 8.28 5.28 25.92
N PHE A 243 8.94 4.56 25.01
CA PHE A 243 8.65 3.16 24.72
C PHE A 243 9.94 2.36 24.48
N PRO A 244 10.06 1.13 25.00
CA PRO A 244 11.18 0.25 24.70
C PRO A 244 11.11 -0.29 23.26
N LEU A 245 12.20 -0.86 22.77
CA LEU A 245 12.18 -1.60 21.49
C LEU A 245 11.30 -2.85 21.58
N SER A 246 10.56 -3.12 20.50
CA SER A 246 9.84 -4.39 20.32
C SER A 246 10.80 -5.57 20.11
N VAL A 247 10.30 -6.80 20.24
CA VAL A 247 11.13 -8.01 20.11
C VAL A 247 11.81 -8.08 18.74
N SER A 248 11.04 -7.90 17.66
CA SER A 248 11.62 -7.92 16.30
C SER A 248 12.58 -6.77 16.03
N GLN A 249 12.39 -5.59 16.63
CA GLN A 249 13.33 -4.46 16.54
C GLN A 249 14.64 -4.77 17.26
N ARG A 250 14.59 -5.40 18.44
CA ARG A 250 15.79 -5.85 19.17
C ARG A 250 16.54 -6.93 18.41
N GLU A 251 15.81 -7.90 17.86
CA GLU A 251 16.37 -8.95 17.01
C GLU A 251 17.11 -8.34 15.81
N THR A 252 16.45 -7.40 15.13
CA THR A 252 17.01 -6.64 14.00
C THR A 252 18.27 -5.87 14.42
N LEU A 253 18.28 -5.23 15.59
CA LEU A 253 19.45 -4.52 16.10
C LEU A 253 20.61 -5.47 16.46
N ALA A 254 20.31 -6.65 17.01
CA ALA A 254 21.31 -7.69 17.28
C ALA A 254 21.94 -8.22 15.99
N MET A 255 21.14 -8.45 14.94
CA MET A 255 21.62 -8.80 13.60
C MET A 255 22.51 -7.70 13.01
N TYR A 256 22.07 -6.44 13.07
CA TYR A 256 22.78 -5.27 12.56
C TYR A 256 24.14 -5.06 13.24
N THR A 257 24.17 -5.21 14.56
CA THR A 257 25.38 -4.98 15.37
C THR A 257 26.34 -6.18 15.37
N HIS A 258 26.01 -7.28 14.69
CA HIS A 258 26.85 -8.47 14.64
C HIS A 258 28.16 -8.22 13.86
N PRO A 259 29.33 -8.70 14.34
CA PRO A 259 30.62 -8.35 13.73
C PRO A 259 30.83 -8.89 12.31
N ARG A 260 30.10 -9.95 11.92
CA ARG A 260 30.13 -10.50 10.55
C ARG A 260 29.01 -9.96 9.65
N GLY A 261 28.32 -8.90 10.06
CA GLY A 261 27.26 -8.28 9.27
C GLY A 261 27.76 -7.78 7.91
N SER A 262 26.91 -7.87 6.90
CA SER A 262 27.15 -7.30 5.56
C SER A 262 27.23 -5.77 5.62
N ARG A 263 27.87 -5.16 4.59
CA ARG A 263 27.90 -3.69 4.43
C ARG A 263 26.52 -3.09 4.14
N ILE A 264 25.59 -3.92 3.65
CA ILE A 264 24.22 -3.57 3.30
C ILE A 264 23.29 -4.36 4.20
N PHE A 265 22.46 -3.66 4.97
CA PHE A 265 21.49 -4.29 5.84
C PHE A 265 20.06 -3.93 5.39
N ALA A 266 19.28 -4.95 5.02
CA ALA A 266 17.90 -4.78 4.57
C ALA A 266 16.92 -5.09 5.71
N VAL A 267 15.97 -4.17 5.93
CA VAL A 267 14.94 -4.28 6.97
C VAL A 267 13.57 -4.16 6.32
N ASN A 268 12.87 -5.29 6.22
CA ASN A 268 11.48 -5.28 5.80
C ASN A 268 10.62 -4.79 6.97
N GLY A 269 10.08 -3.59 6.82
CA GLY A 269 9.23 -2.96 7.81
C GLY A 269 7.85 -2.71 7.23
N PRO A 270 6.88 -3.60 7.47
CA PRO A 270 5.48 -3.34 7.13
C PRO A 270 4.94 -2.03 7.75
N PRO A 271 3.77 -1.53 7.32
CA PRO A 271 3.17 -0.33 7.89
C PRO A 271 2.94 -0.51 9.40
N GLY A 272 3.22 0.50 10.21
CA GLY A 272 2.92 0.48 11.65
C GLY A 272 3.83 -0.40 12.54
N THR A 273 4.96 -0.88 12.03
CA THR A 273 5.90 -1.76 12.78
C THR A 273 7.08 -1.03 13.43
N GLY A 274 7.07 0.32 13.44
CA GLY A 274 8.09 1.13 14.10
C GLY A 274 9.42 1.26 13.35
N LYS A 275 9.39 1.33 12.01
CA LYS A 275 10.56 1.61 11.15
C LYS A 275 11.38 2.82 11.62
N THR A 276 10.71 3.95 11.88
CA THR A 276 11.35 5.18 12.38
C THR A 276 12.06 4.94 13.71
N THR A 277 11.38 4.32 14.67
CA THR A 277 11.96 3.99 15.99
C THR A 277 13.22 3.14 15.87
N PHE A 278 13.21 2.16 14.97
CA PHE A 278 14.40 1.35 14.68
C PHE A 278 15.54 2.20 14.10
N LEU A 279 15.26 3.05 13.10
CA LEU A 279 16.27 3.92 12.49
C LEU A 279 16.87 4.93 13.49
N GLN A 280 16.04 5.58 14.29
CA GLN A 280 16.47 6.48 15.38
C GLN A 280 17.39 5.75 16.36
N THR A 281 17.09 4.50 16.69
CA THR A 281 17.92 3.68 17.58
C THR A 281 19.26 3.33 16.96
N VAL A 282 19.30 3.00 15.66
CA VAL A 282 20.59 2.78 14.96
C VAL A 282 21.45 4.05 14.99
N ILE A 283 20.85 5.21 14.69
CA ILE A 283 21.56 6.50 14.69
C ILE A 283 22.10 6.81 16.09
N ALA A 284 21.26 6.68 17.12
CA ALA A 284 21.66 6.87 18.51
C ALA A 284 22.84 5.96 18.90
N ASN A 285 22.76 4.68 18.54
CA ASN A 285 23.78 3.70 18.87
C ASN A 285 25.12 4.00 18.18
N ARG A 286 25.09 4.44 16.92
CA ARG A 286 26.31 4.85 16.19
C ARG A 286 26.92 6.12 16.74
N LEU A 287 26.09 7.12 17.06
CA LEU A 287 26.53 8.36 17.69
C LEU A 287 27.28 8.07 19.00
N VAL A 288 26.64 7.33 19.91
CA VAL A 288 27.24 6.96 21.21
C VAL A 288 28.52 6.16 21.03
N HIS A 289 28.51 5.16 20.15
CA HIS A 289 29.70 4.35 19.87
C HIS A 289 30.86 5.22 19.36
N SER A 290 30.59 6.18 18.47
CA SER A 290 31.61 7.08 17.93
C SER A 290 32.22 7.99 19.01
N VAL A 291 31.41 8.47 19.97
CA VAL A 291 31.89 9.29 21.10
C VAL A 291 32.74 8.44 22.06
N LEU A 292 32.25 7.27 22.47
CA LEU A 292 32.97 6.39 23.41
C LEU A 292 34.33 5.91 22.84
N THR A 293 34.41 5.73 21.53
CA THR A 293 35.61 5.28 20.81
C THR A 293 36.49 6.42 20.27
N ASP A 294 36.19 7.68 20.63
CA ASP A 294 36.95 8.87 20.21
C ASP A 294 37.10 9.03 18.70
N ARG A 295 36.04 8.70 17.95
CA ARG A 295 36.00 8.82 16.49
C ARG A 295 35.43 10.15 16.07
N GLU A 296 35.84 10.58 14.87
CA GLU A 296 35.24 11.69 14.14
C GLU A 296 33.70 11.57 14.08
N PRO A 297 32.95 12.70 14.12
CA PRO A 297 31.50 12.71 13.93
C PRO A 297 31.14 12.03 12.62
N GLU A 298 30.31 10.98 12.67
CA GLU A 298 29.95 10.22 11.47
C GLU A 298 29.05 11.03 10.53
N LEU A 299 29.27 10.90 9.22
CA LEU A 299 28.37 11.46 8.21
C LEU A 299 27.27 10.43 7.93
N ILE A 300 26.11 10.63 8.55
CA ILE A 300 24.91 9.81 8.34
C ILE A 300 23.98 10.56 7.39
N VAL A 301 23.63 9.93 6.27
CA VAL A 301 22.73 10.51 5.27
C VAL A 301 21.49 9.64 5.13
N ALA A 302 20.31 10.21 5.33
CA ALA A 302 19.02 9.61 5.01
C ALA A 302 18.55 10.07 3.62
N SER A 303 18.11 9.14 2.78
CA SER A 303 17.66 9.44 1.42
C SER A 303 16.44 8.66 0.97
N SER A 304 15.63 9.30 0.13
CA SER A 304 14.45 8.73 -0.54
C SER A 304 14.21 9.40 -1.89
N VAL A 305 13.32 8.84 -2.71
CA VAL A 305 12.82 9.47 -3.95
C VAL A 305 11.54 10.29 -3.70
N ASN A 306 10.83 10.02 -2.60
CA ASN A 306 9.56 10.66 -2.29
C ASN A 306 9.77 11.87 -1.36
N ASN A 307 9.32 13.06 -1.78
CA ASN A 307 9.35 14.26 -0.93
C ASN A 307 8.56 14.07 0.37
N GLN A 308 7.47 13.30 0.37
CA GLN A 308 6.69 13.02 1.58
C GLN A 308 7.51 12.19 2.59
N ALA A 309 8.25 11.19 2.10
CA ALA A 309 9.16 10.41 2.96
C ALA A 309 10.25 11.30 3.56
N ILE A 310 10.83 12.21 2.76
CA ILE A 310 11.79 13.22 3.26
C ILE A 310 11.18 14.10 4.35
N THR A 311 9.96 14.62 4.16
CA THR A 311 9.31 15.43 5.18
C THR A 311 8.93 14.64 6.44
N ASN A 312 8.63 13.36 6.31
CA ASN A 312 8.37 12.49 7.46
C ASN A 312 9.64 12.31 8.29
N ILE A 313 10.77 12.00 7.63
CA ILE A 313 12.07 11.91 8.30
C ILE A 313 12.40 13.23 9.00
N LEU A 314 12.20 14.38 8.35
CA LEU A 314 12.47 15.69 8.97
C LEU A 314 11.66 15.90 10.24
N LYS A 315 10.35 15.64 10.21
CA LYS A 315 9.47 15.73 11.38
C LYS A 315 9.86 14.77 12.49
N ASP A 316 10.32 13.56 12.15
CA ASP A 316 10.76 12.56 13.12
C ASP A 316 12.03 12.99 13.90
N PHE A 317 12.72 14.04 13.45
CA PHE A 317 13.88 14.64 14.12
C PHE A 317 13.65 16.08 14.61
N GLU A 318 12.43 16.61 14.49
CA GLU A 318 12.02 17.87 15.15
C GLU A 318 11.89 17.64 16.66
N MET A 319 12.22 18.67 17.44
CA MET A 319 12.20 18.66 18.90
C MET A 319 11.22 19.72 19.41
N GLU A 320 10.60 19.47 20.56
CA GLU A 320 9.78 20.49 21.22
C GLU A 320 10.68 21.60 21.78
N VAL A 321 10.34 22.86 21.48
CA VAL A 321 11.08 24.03 21.98
C VAL A 321 10.77 24.17 23.47
N ALA A 322 11.76 23.89 24.32
CA ALA A 322 11.64 24.12 25.75
C ALA A 322 11.57 25.62 26.06
N GLU A 323 10.66 26.04 26.95
CA GLU A 323 10.62 27.41 27.46
C GLU A 323 11.92 27.69 28.22
N THR A 324 12.69 28.69 27.78
CA THR A 324 13.99 29.08 28.36
C THR A 324 13.90 29.51 29.83
N ASP A 325 12.70 29.85 30.31
CA ASP A 325 12.41 30.28 31.69
C ASP A 325 12.04 29.14 32.65
N ALA A 326 12.09 27.88 32.21
CA ALA A 326 11.86 26.73 33.08
C ALA A 326 12.93 26.65 34.20
N ALA A 327 12.50 26.39 35.43
CA ALA A 327 13.36 26.33 36.62
C ALA A 327 14.45 25.23 36.55
N GLU A 328 14.25 24.19 35.74
CA GLU A 328 15.19 23.08 35.53
C GLU A 328 15.55 22.95 34.04
N VAL A 329 16.82 22.63 33.72
CA VAL A 329 17.24 22.34 32.34
C VAL A 329 16.84 20.91 32.01
N GLY A 330 16.08 20.70 30.93
CA GLY A 330 15.77 19.36 30.45
C GLY A 330 16.97 18.70 29.75
N LEU A 331 17.22 17.42 30.01
CA LEU A 331 18.25 16.63 29.31
C LEU A 331 18.01 16.56 27.79
N ALA A 332 16.75 16.57 27.36
CA ALA A 332 16.37 16.52 25.96
C ALA A 332 16.37 17.89 25.28
N ALA A 333 16.73 18.98 25.98
CA ALA A 333 16.84 20.30 25.36
C ALA A 333 18.19 20.45 24.66
N ARG A 334 18.26 21.25 23.58
CA ARG A 334 19.54 21.58 22.93
C ARG A 334 20.37 22.51 23.82
N TRP A 335 21.68 22.31 23.91
CA TRP A 335 22.58 23.18 24.69
C TRP A 335 23.34 24.17 23.81
N LEU A 336 22.81 24.42 22.62
CA LEU A 336 23.21 25.52 21.75
C LEU A 336 21.96 26.31 21.35
N PRO A 337 22.07 27.64 21.15
CA PRO A 337 20.92 28.47 20.83
C PRO A 337 20.36 28.14 19.42
N GLU A 338 19.09 28.46 19.20
CA GLU A 338 18.41 28.42 17.88
C GLU A 338 18.36 27.02 17.21
N LEU A 339 18.48 25.94 18.00
CA LEU A 339 18.35 24.56 17.50
C LEU A 339 17.09 23.89 18.03
N ASP A 340 16.27 23.37 17.12
CA ASP A 340 15.03 22.65 17.38
C ASP A 340 14.94 21.32 16.60
N THR A 341 16.05 20.87 16.01
CA THR A 341 16.09 19.64 15.20
C THR A 341 17.45 18.95 15.26
N LEU A 342 17.48 17.66 14.97
CA LEU A 342 18.68 16.85 14.73
C LEU A 342 18.98 16.62 13.23
N GLY A 343 18.14 17.13 12.34
CA GLY A 343 18.19 16.89 10.91
C GLY A 343 18.62 18.11 10.09
N LEU A 344 19.57 17.94 9.17
CA LEU A 344 19.93 18.96 8.18
C LEU A 344 19.41 18.59 6.78
N TYR A 345 18.53 19.40 6.21
CA TYR A 345 17.96 19.14 4.88
C TYR A 345 18.85 19.68 3.75
N LEU A 346 19.31 18.79 2.88
CA LEU A 346 20.12 19.09 1.70
C LEU A 346 19.23 19.25 0.47
N SER A 347 18.79 20.49 0.20
CA SER A 347 17.96 20.81 -0.95
C SER A 347 18.15 22.26 -1.39
N GLY A 348 18.08 22.51 -2.70
CA GLY A 348 18.18 23.85 -3.27
C GLY A 348 16.84 24.60 -3.32
N LYS A 349 15.78 24.10 -2.69
CA LYS A 349 14.44 24.71 -2.68
C LYS A 349 14.35 25.75 -1.56
N GLU A 350 14.52 27.02 -1.90
CA GLU A 350 14.55 28.12 -0.93
C GLU A 350 13.20 28.33 -0.21
N GLU A 351 12.08 27.98 -0.84
CA GLU A 351 10.72 28.13 -0.26
C GLU A 351 10.48 27.37 1.06
N LEU A 352 11.37 26.43 1.42
CA LEU A 352 11.24 25.58 2.61
C LEU A 352 12.13 26.02 3.78
N THR A 353 12.94 27.09 3.63
CA THR A 353 13.91 27.51 4.64
C THR A 353 13.27 28.09 5.89
N GLU A 354 12.02 28.56 5.82
CA GLU A 354 11.27 29.00 7.00
C GLU A 354 10.83 27.84 7.89
N ARG A 355 10.80 26.61 7.36
CA ARG A 355 10.25 25.44 8.03
C ARG A 355 11.31 24.46 8.50
N TYR A 356 12.44 24.37 7.81
CA TYR A 356 13.47 23.37 8.10
C TYR A 356 14.86 23.99 8.08
N ALA A 357 15.78 23.44 8.88
CA ALA A 357 17.20 23.75 8.76
C ALA A 357 17.76 23.19 7.43
N MET A 358 18.21 24.07 6.53
CA MET A 358 18.58 23.70 5.16
C MET A 358 19.99 24.13 4.74
N MET A 359 20.70 23.25 4.02
CA MET A 359 21.90 23.62 3.24
C MET A 359 21.54 23.70 1.75
N LEU A 360 21.55 24.91 1.20
CA LEU A 360 21.06 25.21 -0.16
C LEU A 360 22.09 24.91 -1.26
N ASN A 361 23.38 24.91 -0.93
CA ASN A 361 24.46 24.58 -1.84
C ASN A 361 25.74 24.11 -1.12
N THR A 362 26.73 23.65 -1.88
CA THR A 362 28.03 23.20 -1.36
C THR A 362 28.91 24.32 -0.82
N ARG A 363 28.54 25.59 -1.03
CA ARG A 363 29.25 26.76 -0.48
C ARG A 363 28.74 27.18 0.90
N GLY A 364 27.73 26.49 1.43
CA GLY A 364 27.20 26.73 2.77
C GLY A 364 26.02 27.67 2.87
N LYS A 365 25.40 28.11 1.76
CA LYS A 365 24.22 28.99 1.82
C LYS A 365 23.08 28.32 2.62
N GLY A 366 22.33 29.10 3.41
CA GLY A 366 21.24 28.62 4.28
C GLY A 366 21.68 28.51 5.74
N PHE A 367 21.24 27.48 6.45
CA PHE A 367 21.59 27.23 7.86
C PHE A 367 23.12 27.27 8.12
N PRO A 368 24.00 26.67 7.30
CA PRO A 368 25.44 26.74 7.56
C PRO A 368 26.04 28.15 7.42
N GLU A 369 25.40 29.07 6.69
CA GLU A 369 25.89 30.43 6.51
C GLU A 369 25.74 31.24 7.79
N THR A 370 24.67 31.00 8.54
CA THR A 370 24.36 31.68 9.80
C THR A 370 24.96 30.95 11.00
N TYR A 371 24.93 29.61 11.01
CA TYR A 371 25.24 28.82 12.20
C TYR A 371 26.71 28.38 12.30
N ASP A 372 27.34 28.01 11.18
CA ASP A 372 28.75 27.59 11.10
C ASP A 372 29.69 28.81 10.96
N ASN A 373 29.45 29.84 11.79
CA ASN A 373 30.15 31.12 11.77
C ASN A 373 31.10 31.27 12.98
N PRO A 374 32.43 31.38 12.76
CA PRO A 374 33.42 31.57 13.83
C PRO A 374 33.18 32.78 14.75
N GLU A 375 32.46 33.81 14.27
CA GLU A 375 32.13 35.00 15.08
C GLU A 375 31.16 34.69 16.22
N ARG A 376 30.39 33.59 16.13
CA ARG A 376 29.42 33.17 17.16
C ARG A 376 30.00 32.19 18.20
N VAL A 377 31.30 31.87 18.14
CA VAL A 377 31.92 30.88 19.04
C VAL A 377 31.75 31.25 20.52
N ASP A 378 31.92 32.52 20.88
CA ASP A 378 31.81 32.95 22.28
C ASP A 378 30.37 32.95 22.79
N GLU A 379 29.40 33.25 21.92
CA GLU A 379 27.97 33.11 22.19
C GLU A 379 27.61 31.65 22.49
N TYR A 380 27.98 30.73 21.59
CA TYR A 380 27.73 29.30 21.74
C TYR A 380 28.41 28.72 22.98
N ARG A 381 29.66 29.11 23.24
CA ARG A 381 30.40 28.67 24.44
C ARG A 381 29.70 29.12 25.71
N THR A 382 29.30 30.38 25.79
CA THR A 382 28.64 30.95 26.98
C THR A 382 27.32 30.22 27.25
N TYR A 383 26.48 30.08 26.23
CA TYR A 383 25.19 29.40 26.33
C TYR A 383 25.34 27.92 26.75
N TYR A 384 26.26 27.19 26.11
CA TYR A 384 26.52 25.79 26.42
C TYR A 384 27.02 25.60 27.86
N LEU A 385 28.01 26.39 28.30
CA LEU A 385 28.59 26.29 29.64
C LEU A 385 27.57 26.62 30.73
N GLU A 386 26.68 27.59 30.50
CA GLU A 386 25.62 27.95 31.43
C GLU A 386 24.66 26.75 31.63
N LEU A 387 24.11 26.21 30.54
CA LEU A 387 23.18 25.08 30.61
C LEU A 387 23.84 23.81 31.16
N PHE A 388 25.06 23.52 30.74
CA PHE A 388 25.85 22.39 31.23
C PHE A 388 26.04 22.45 32.75
N ASN A 389 26.55 23.58 33.24
CA ASN A 389 26.86 23.74 34.67
C ASN A 389 25.59 23.80 35.52
N ARG A 390 24.50 24.36 34.99
CA ARG A 390 23.18 24.37 35.64
C ARG A 390 22.60 22.96 35.74
N TYR A 391 22.70 22.15 34.68
CA TYR A 391 22.19 20.77 34.66
C TYR A 391 22.97 19.83 35.59
N PHE A 392 24.31 19.86 35.52
CA PHE A 392 25.15 18.95 36.32
C PHE A 392 25.53 19.48 37.70
N HIS A 393 25.16 20.72 38.02
CA HIS A 393 25.60 21.43 39.23
C HIS A 393 27.13 21.44 39.39
N THR A 394 27.82 21.70 38.27
CA THR A 394 29.29 21.76 38.18
C THR A 394 29.78 23.18 37.91
N SER A 395 31.10 23.36 37.84
CA SER A 395 31.75 24.63 37.50
C SER A 395 32.84 24.42 36.44
N CYS A 396 32.51 23.71 35.36
CA CYS A 396 33.39 23.52 34.20
C CYS A 396 33.67 24.86 33.53
N LYS A 397 34.92 25.08 33.13
CA LYS A 397 35.42 26.36 32.61
C LYS A 397 35.41 26.46 31.10
N ASP A 398 35.50 25.33 30.40
CA ASP A 398 35.56 25.27 28.96
C ASP A 398 34.93 23.98 28.40
N GLU A 399 34.73 23.96 27.08
CA GLU A 399 34.15 22.84 26.36
C GLU A 399 34.95 21.54 26.50
N THR A 400 36.25 21.61 26.78
CA THR A 400 37.11 20.43 26.93
C THR A 400 36.87 19.75 28.27
N GLU A 401 36.77 20.52 29.36
CA GLU A 401 36.39 20.00 30.68
C GLU A 401 35.00 19.33 30.64
N CYS A 402 34.03 19.95 29.97
CA CYS A 402 32.69 19.39 29.76
C CYS A 402 32.72 18.05 29.00
N GLN A 403 33.50 17.95 27.92
CA GLN A 403 33.66 16.70 27.17
C GLN A 403 34.28 15.58 28.00
N HIS A 404 35.29 15.88 28.82
CA HIS A 404 35.89 14.90 29.72
C HIS A 404 34.90 14.42 30.78
N TYR A 405 34.12 15.34 31.36
CA TYR A 405 33.08 15.02 32.33
C TYR A 405 32.01 14.10 31.72
N LEU A 406 31.44 14.48 30.56
CA LEU A 406 30.42 13.68 29.87
C LEU A 406 30.94 12.30 29.51
N ARG A 407 32.17 12.20 29.01
CA ARG A 407 32.78 10.91 28.68
C ARG A 407 32.96 10.02 29.93
N GLY A 408 33.30 10.63 31.07
CA GLY A 408 33.32 9.94 32.36
C GLY A 408 31.95 9.40 32.77
N GLN A 409 30.90 10.24 32.68
CA GLN A 409 29.52 9.82 32.97
C GLN A 409 29.04 8.72 32.01
N MET A 410 29.32 8.84 30.72
CA MET A 410 28.99 7.82 29.73
C MET A 410 29.72 6.49 29.99
N ALA A 411 30.98 6.53 30.46
CA ALA A 411 31.70 5.33 30.85
C ALA A 411 31.06 4.62 32.05
N LEU A 412 30.58 5.38 33.05
CA LEU A 412 29.81 4.84 34.18
C LEU A 412 28.48 4.24 33.73
N LEU A 413 27.71 4.93 32.88
CA LEU A 413 26.46 4.40 32.33
C LEU A 413 26.70 3.10 31.56
N ARG A 414 27.80 3.01 30.79
CA ARG A 414 28.14 1.78 30.06
C ARG A 414 28.41 0.63 31.03
N ASP A 415 29.16 0.89 32.10
CA ASP A 415 29.42 -0.11 33.14
C ASP A 415 28.13 -0.58 33.82
N TRP A 416 27.18 0.33 34.07
CA TRP A 416 25.87 -0.02 34.63
C TRP A 416 25.00 -0.81 33.65
N ILE A 417 25.00 -0.46 32.37
CA ILE A 417 24.32 -1.24 31.32
C ILE A 417 24.90 -2.67 31.28
N GLU A 418 26.22 -2.81 31.24
CA GLU A 418 26.89 -4.11 31.19
C GLU A 418 26.62 -4.94 32.46
N THR A 419 26.77 -4.32 33.64
CA THR A 419 26.51 -4.96 34.93
C THR A 419 25.05 -5.41 35.06
N GLY A 420 24.09 -4.58 34.65
CA GLY A 420 22.66 -4.91 34.70
C GLY A 420 22.32 -6.10 33.79
N LEU A 421 22.84 -6.10 32.55
CA LEU A 421 22.68 -7.22 31.63
C LEU A 421 23.31 -8.52 32.16
N GLU A 422 24.49 -8.44 32.77
CA GLU A 422 25.16 -9.61 33.37
C GLU A 422 24.40 -10.15 34.59
N ALA A 423 23.94 -9.27 35.48
CA ALA A 423 23.16 -9.64 36.66
C ALA A 423 21.83 -10.32 36.26
N ALA A 424 21.13 -9.79 35.26
CA ALA A 424 19.92 -10.39 34.73
C ALA A 424 20.18 -11.78 34.12
N ALA A 425 21.26 -11.92 33.35
CA ALA A 425 21.62 -13.18 32.70
C ALA A 425 21.98 -14.27 33.70
N GLN A 426 22.63 -13.90 34.81
CA GLN A 426 22.98 -14.80 35.90
C GLN A 426 21.74 -15.23 36.71
N LYS A 427 20.84 -14.28 37.04
CA LYS A 427 19.59 -14.56 37.77
C LYS A 427 18.71 -15.55 37.00
N GLU A 428 18.57 -15.36 35.69
CA GLU A 428 17.77 -16.24 34.84
C GLU A 428 18.41 -17.63 34.68
N SER A 429 19.73 -17.72 34.56
CA SER A 429 20.46 -19.00 34.47
C SER A 429 20.42 -19.80 35.80
N GLY A 430 20.33 -19.12 36.95
CA GLY A 430 20.28 -19.74 38.28
C GLY A 430 18.99 -20.52 38.57
N GLY A 431 17.90 -20.26 37.84
CA GLY A 431 16.61 -20.94 38.00
C GLY A 431 16.48 -22.29 37.27
N VAL A 432 17.37 -22.60 36.31
CA VAL A 432 17.14 -23.69 35.34
C VAL A 432 17.77 -25.04 35.73
N ASN A 433 18.66 -25.11 36.72
CA ASN A 433 19.27 -26.37 37.18
C ASN A 433 18.66 -26.91 38.49
N GLY A 434 17.41 -27.36 38.42
CA GLY A 434 16.78 -28.23 39.43
C GLY A 434 17.24 -29.69 39.39
N GLY A 435 18.53 -29.95 39.10
CA GLY A 435 19.08 -31.29 38.85
C GLY A 435 20.07 -31.80 39.90
N LYS A 436 19.56 -32.54 40.89
CA LYS A 436 20.14 -33.67 41.67
C LYS A 436 21.50 -33.60 42.40
N ASN A 437 22.32 -32.55 42.35
CA ASN A 437 23.60 -32.54 43.12
C ASN A 437 23.58 -31.68 44.39
N LEU A 438 23.78 -32.31 45.56
CA LEU A 438 23.82 -31.70 46.90
C LEU A 438 24.94 -30.63 47.03
N LEU A 439 26.06 -30.82 46.32
CA LEU A 439 27.17 -29.87 46.23
C LEU A 439 26.78 -28.55 45.53
N VAL A 440 25.85 -28.60 44.56
CA VAL A 440 25.33 -27.41 43.87
C VAL A 440 24.40 -26.62 44.80
N ARG A 441 23.62 -27.30 45.65
CA ARG A 441 22.81 -26.66 46.71
C ARG A 441 23.66 -25.96 47.77
N MET A 442 24.80 -26.54 48.16
CA MET A 442 25.72 -25.91 49.13
C MET A 442 26.48 -24.72 48.51
N MET A 443 26.80 -24.76 47.20
CA MET A 443 27.37 -23.59 46.50
C MET A 443 26.34 -22.48 46.25
N GLN A 444 25.06 -22.80 46.02
CA GLN A 444 23.96 -21.83 45.96
C GLN A 444 23.68 -21.14 47.31
N HIS A 445 24.16 -21.70 48.43
CA HIS A 445 24.04 -21.11 49.76
C HIS A 445 25.02 -19.93 50.00
N PHE A 446 26.05 -19.77 49.16
CA PHE A 446 26.88 -18.55 49.12
C PHE A 446 26.25 -17.49 48.20
N ARG A 447 25.20 -16.87 48.71
CA ARG A 447 24.48 -15.70 48.18
C ARG A 447 25.40 -14.50 47.87
N LYS A 448 25.85 -14.36 46.62
CA LYS A 448 26.26 -13.06 46.03
C LYS A 448 25.47 -12.69 44.76
N THR A 449 24.87 -13.67 44.10
CA THR A 449 24.21 -13.51 42.78
C THR A 449 22.81 -12.91 42.84
N SER A 450 22.10 -13.08 43.97
CA SER A 450 20.77 -12.48 44.15
C SER A 450 20.82 -11.05 44.70
N SER A 451 21.95 -10.58 45.25
CA SER A 451 22.05 -9.18 45.70
C SER A 451 22.35 -8.24 44.52
N ALA A 452 23.22 -8.61 43.59
CA ALA A 452 23.62 -7.74 42.48
C ALA A 452 22.46 -7.30 41.56
N TYR A 453 21.52 -8.21 41.22
CA TYR A 453 20.34 -7.83 40.45
C TYR A 453 19.43 -6.90 41.25
N GLU A 454 19.13 -7.21 42.52
CA GLU A 454 18.26 -6.38 43.37
C GLU A 454 18.91 -5.01 43.66
N GLU A 455 20.23 -4.96 43.86
CA GLU A 455 21.01 -3.72 43.99
C GLU A 455 20.94 -2.86 42.72
N THR A 456 20.97 -3.49 41.53
CA THR A 456 20.79 -2.78 40.25
C THR A 456 19.36 -2.23 40.14
N MET A 457 18.37 -3.01 40.57
CA MET A 457 16.95 -2.61 40.55
C MET A 457 16.65 -1.46 41.51
N ALA A 458 17.22 -1.49 42.71
CA ALA A 458 17.04 -0.46 43.73
C ALA A 458 17.42 0.95 43.22
N ARG A 459 18.46 1.06 42.39
CA ARG A 459 18.88 2.35 41.79
C ARG A 459 17.80 3.00 40.92
N TRP A 460 16.97 2.20 40.27
CA TRP A 460 15.84 2.69 39.48
C TRP A 460 14.63 3.01 40.35
N GLU A 461 14.43 2.27 41.44
CA GLU A 461 13.34 2.51 42.39
C GLU A 461 13.49 3.83 43.15
N GLU A 462 14.72 4.31 43.31
CA GLU A 462 15.04 5.63 43.88
C GLU A 462 14.73 6.81 42.92
N ASN A 463 14.48 6.55 41.62
CA ASN A 463 14.18 7.57 40.63
C ASN A 463 12.68 7.66 40.34
N ASP A 464 12.04 8.72 40.84
CA ASP A 464 10.58 8.92 40.72
C ASP A 464 10.08 9.03 39.27
N ASP A 465 10.83 9.72 38.40
CA ASP A 465 10.48 9.90 36.98
C ASP A 465 10.52 8.57 36.22
N PHE A 466 11.60 7.79 36.44
CA PHE A 466 11.68 6.44 35.90
C PHE A 466 10.54 5.55 36.41
N ARG A 467 10.25 5.58 37.72
CA ARG A 467 9.18 4.77 38.32
C ARG A 467 7.82 5.10 37.71
N ALA A 468 7.53 6.37 37.47
CA ALA A 468 6.30 6.80 36.80
C ALA A 468 6.22 6.27 35.36
N ARG A 469 7.30 6.36 34.58
CA ARG A 469 7.36 5.77 33.22
C ARG A 469 7.19 4.26 33.23
N TYR A 470 7.93 3.56 34.10
CA TYR A 470 7.90 2.09 34.19
C TYR A 470 6.53 1.56 34.63
N THR A 471 5.88 2.24 35.57
CA THR A 471 4.52 1.87 36.03
C THR A 471 3.52 1.97 34.88
N ARG A 472 3.52 3.08 34.12
CA ARG A 472 2.64 3.25 32.95
C ARG A 472 2.85 2.17 31.88
N LEU A 473 4.09 1.72 31.67
CA LEU A 473 4.40 0.65 30.72
C LEU A 473 3.88 -0.72 31.20
N THR A 474 4.00 -1.01 32.49
CA THR A 474 3.63 -2.31 33.09
C THR A 474 2.14 -2.44 33.43
N GLU A 475 1.37 -1.35 33.31
CA GLU A 475 -0.10 -1.40 33.30
C GLU A 475 -0.63 -2.23 32.13
N GLY A 476 0.02 -2.20 30.97
CA GLY A 476 -0.31 -3.03 29.81
C GLY A 476 0.05 -4.51 30.01
N GLU A 477 -0.65 -5.41 29.33
CA GLU A 477 -0.34 -6.85 29.40
C GLU A 477 1.02 -7.20 28.77
N GLU A 478 1.48 -6.43 27.77
CA GLU A 478 2.71 -6.69 27.01
C GLU A 478 3.98 -6.70 27.88
N TYR A 479 4.11 -5.76 28.82
CA TYR A 479 5.31 -5.58 29.64
C TYR A 479 5.13 -6.07 31.08
N ARG A 480 4.03 -6.74 31.38
CA ARG A 480 3.75 -7.25 32.72
C ARG A 480 4.42 -8.62 32.93
N ASN A 481 5.03 -8.81 34.09
CA ASN A 481 5.63 -10.09 34.51
C ASN A 481 6.68 -10.64 33.52
N LEU A 482 7.49 -9.76 32.92
CA LEU A 482 8.53 -10.16 31.99
C LEU A 482 9.63 -11.02 32.65
N PRO A 483 10.28 -11.94 31.91
CA PRO A 483 11.50 -12.60 32.35
C PRO A 483 12.59 -11.57 32.69
N CYS A 484 13.50 -11.92 33.62
CA CYS A 484 14.48 -10.98 34.16
C CYS A 484 15.33 -10.27 33.08
N MET A 485 15.69 -10.97 32.01
CA MET A 485 16.46 -10.39 30.90
C MET A 485 15.67 -9.36 30.09
N GLU A 486 14.38 -9.60 29.91
CA GLU A 486 13.50 -8.75 29.11
C GLU A 486 13.08 -7.53 29.88
N ASP A 487 12.71 -7.72 31.16
CA ASP A 487 12.49 -6.65 32.13
C ASP A 487 13.72 -5.72 32.18
N MET A 488 14.91 -6.28 32.36
CA MET A 488 16.16 -5.50 32.37
C MET A 488 16.36 -4.73 31.06
N ALA A 489 16.14 -5.35 29.89
CA ALA A 489 16.29 -4.67 28.61
C ALA A 489 15.29 -3.52 28.43
N VAL A 490 14.05 -3.68 28.89
CA VAL A 490 13.03 -2.62 28.88
C VAL A 490 13.44 -1.47 29.79
N ARG A 491 13.90 -1.76 31.01
CA ARG A 491 14.37 -0.72 31.95
C ARG A 491 15.52 0.07 31.37
N LEU A 492 16.50 -0.59 30.75
CA LEU A 492 17.66 0.05 30.14
C LEU A 492 17.27 0.98 28.98
N ASP A 493 16.32 0.58 28.13
CA ASP A 493 15.85 1.38 26.99
C ASP A 493 15.24 2.72 27.43
N ILE A 494 14.38 2.69 28.45
CA ILE A 494 13.65 3.87 28.93
C ILE A 494 14.44 4.69 29.97
N SER A 495 15.71 4.33 30.24
CA SER A 495 16.57 5.00 31.22
C SER A 495 17.98 5.25 30.69
N TYR A 496 18.95 4.39 31.01
CA TYR A 496 20.36 4.62 30.76
C TYR A 496 20.70 4.72 29.28
N ARG A 497 20.04 3.96 28.39
CA ARG A 497 20.26 4.05 26.93
C ARG A 497 19.76 5.38 26.37
N TYR A 498 18.64 5.87 26.87
CA TYR A 498 18.13 7.21 26.55
C TYR A 498 19.07 8.31 27.06
N GLN A 499 19.54 8.20 28.30
CA GLN A 499 20.48 9.15 28.89
C GLN A 499 21.82 9.18 28.15
N MET A 500 22.33 8.00 27.77
CA MET A 500 23.56 7.83 27.00
C MET A 500 23.52 8.58 25.67
N PHE A 501 22.37 8.54 24.97
CA PHE A 501 22.18 9.25 23.72
C PHE A 501 22.33 10.77 23.88
N TRP A 502 21.63 11.37 24.86
CA TRP A 502 21.68 12.82 25.08
C TRP A 502 23.06 13.29 25.56
N TYR A 503 23.74 12.51 26.40
CA TYR A 503 25.13 12.82 26.74
C TYR A 503 26.06 12.83 25.53
N ALA A 504 25.84 11.94 24.55
CA ALA A 504 26.60 11.97 23.31
C ALA A 504 26.26 13.19 22.43
N ILE A 505 24.99 13.61 22.39
CA ILE A 505 24.59 14.85 21.69
C ILE A 505 25.31 16.05 22.29
N HIS A 506 25.24 16.24 23.61
CA HIS A 506 25.90 17.36 24.28
C HIS A 506 27.42 17.30 24.19
N TYR A 507 28.00 16.10 24.14
CA TYR A 507 29.42 15.94 23.88
C TYR A 507 29.79 16.47 22.48
N ARG A 508 28.96 16.19 21.46
CA ARG A 508 29.19 16.68 20.09
C ARG A 508 28.91 18.17 19.97
N GLU A 509 27.96 18.74 20.71
CA GLU A 509 27.75 20.19 20.77
C GLU A 509 28.99 20.93 21.30
N ALA A 510 29.62 20.43 22.37
CA ALA A 510 30.92 20.95 22.83
C ALA A 510 32.02 20.77 21.77
N GLU A 511 32.01 19.65 21.04
CA GLU A 511 32.97 19.40 19.96
C GLU A 511 32.81 20.38 18.80
N PHE A 512 31.56 20.75 18.46
CA PHE A 512 31.26 21.75 17.45
C PHE A 512 31.92 23.08 17.77
N ILE A 513 31.72 23.58 19.00
CA ILE A 513 32.35 24.83 19.49
C ILE A 513 33.87 24.74 19.35
N ARG A 514 34.48 23.63 19.79
CA ARG A 514 35.94 23.42 19.71
C ARG A 514 36.47 23.38 18.27
N ARG A 515 35.71 22.80 17.34
CA ARG A 515 36.11 22.75 15.92
C ARG A 515 35.92 24.10 15.26
N LEU A 516 34.85 24.81 15.58
CA LEU A 516 34.54 26.12 15.05
C LEU A 516 35.55 27.18 15.51
N SER A 517 36.00 27.12 16.77
CA SER A 517 37.02 28.03 17.32
C SER A 517 38.40 27.93 16.65
N ARG A 518 38.68 26.82 15.96
CA ARG A 518 39.92 26.59 15.20
C ARG A 518 39.82 27.06 13.74
N CYS A 519 38.62 27.43 13.28
CA CYS A 519 38.42 27.85 11.91
C CYS A 519 38.96 29.26 11.69
N SER A 520 39.78 29.44 10.66
CA SER A 520 40.26 30.75 10.22
C SER A 520 40.15 30.86 8.69
N GLY A 521 39.78 32.05 8.19
CA GLY A 521 39.64 32.30 6.75
C GLY A 521 38.27 31.94 6.15
N ASN A 522 38.19 31.91 4.81
CA ASN A 522 36.93 31.72 4.09
C ASN A 522 36.48 30.24 4.10
N LEU A 523 35.46 29.94 4.91
CA LEU A 523 34.87 28.61 5.04
C LEU A 523 34.05 28.18 3.80
N ASN A 524 33.64 29.11 2.92
CA ASN A 524 32.73 28.89 1.79
C ASN A 524 33.41 28.33 0.52
N ARG A 525 34.62 27.79 0.66
CA ARG A 525 35.38 27.20 -0.45
C ARG A 525 34.88 25.79 -0.75
N SER A 526 34.80 25.47 -2.04
CA SER A 526 34.46 24.13 -2.52
C SER A 526 35.65 23.16 -2.52
N ASP A 527 36.80 23.56 -1.96
CA ASP A 527 37.97 22.70 -1.81
C ASP A 527 37.62 21.45 -0.98
N ARG A 528 38.16 20.29 -1.37
CA ARG A 528 37.86 19.00 -0.75
C ARG A 528 38.05 18.98 0.77
N ALA A 529 39.17 19.51 1.27
CA ALA A 529 39.48 19.45 2.69
C ALA A 529 38.58 20.39 3.50
N VAL A 530 38.41 21.62 3.01
CA VAL A 530 37.56 22.63 3.66
C VAL A 530 36.10 22.19 3.71
N TYR A 531 35.60 21.63 2.59
CA TYR A 531 34.21 21.20 2.51
C TYR A 531 33.93 19.97 3.38
N LEU A 532 34.84 19.00 3.41
CA LEU A 532 34.68 17.82 4.26
C LEU A 532 34.67 18.19 5.76
N GLU A 533 35.57 19.08 6.18
CA GLU A 533 35.59 19.58 7.56
C GLU A 533 34.31 20.30 7.95
N ARG A 534 33.72 21.08 7.04
CA ARG A 534 32.39 21.69 7.25
C ARG A 534 31.33 20.62 7.49
N LEU A 535 31.25 19.61 6.63
CA LEU A 535 30.26 18.53 6.79
C LEU A 535 30.42 17.84 8.15
N ARG A 536 31.66 17.58 8.58
CA ARG A 536 31.97 16.95 9.87
C ARG A 536 31.62 17.85 11.06
N ARG A 537 31.86 19.17 10.98
CA ARG A 537 31.39 20.13 11.99
C ARG A 537 29.88 20.16 12.07
N LEU A 538 29.19 20.26 10.95
CA LEU A 538 27.73 20.28 10.92
C LEU A 538 27.15 18.98 11.49
N ALA A 539 27.79 17.83 11.27
CA ALA A 539 27.39 16.54 11.85
C ALA A 539 27.51 16.47 13.39
N CYS A 540 28.26 17.38 14.03
CA CYS A 540 28.26 17.49 15.48
C CYS A 540 26.90 17.99 16.02
N VAL A 541 26.26 18.92 15.32
CA VAL A 541 25.00 19.54 15.76
C VAL A 541 23.77 18.94 15.09
N MET A 542 23.93 18.51 13.82
CA MET A 542 22.92 17.88 12.98
C MET A 542 23.37 16.47 12.59
N PRO A 543 23.21 15.45 13.47
CA PRO A 543 23.75 14.11 13.24
C PRO A 543 23.19 13.39 12.01
N VAL A 544 22.06 13.85 11.44
CA VAL A 544 21.43 13.23 10.28
C VAL A 544 21.26 14.23 9.15
N PHE A 545 21.85 13.94 7.99
CA PHE A 545 21.72 14.75 6.79
C PHE A 545 20.63 14.12 5.92
N ILE A 546 19.68 14.90 5.44
CA ILE A 546 18.50 14.38 4.74
C ILE A 546 18.51 14.91 3.32
N SER A 547 18.38 14.05 2.31
CA SER A 547 18.35 14.48 0.90
C SER A 547 17.54 13.57 0.02
N THR A 548 17.08 14.05 -1.12
CA THR A 548 16.55 13.17 -2.17
C THR A 548 17.71 12.54 -2.95
N PHE A 549 17.50 11.36 -3.55
CA PHE A 549 18.51 10.78 -4.45
C PHE A 549 18.87 11.67 -5.65
N HIS A 550 17.96 12.54 -6.08
CA HIS A 550 18.22 13.53 -7.14
C HIS A 550 19.21 14.63 -6.71
N SER A 551 19.18 15.00 -5.43
CA SER A 551 19.98 16.09 -4.89
C SER A 551 21.27 15.61 -4.25
N LEU A 552 21.29 14.42 -3.66
CA LEU A 552 22.43 13.90 -2.91
C LEU A 552 23.77 13.98 -3.69
N PRO A 553 23.87 13.56 -4.98
CA PRO A 553 25.14 13.63 -5.70
C PRO A 553 25.69 15.06 -5.81
N ARG A 554 24.83 16.09 -5.87
CA ARG A 554 25.27 17.49 -5.90
C ARG A 554 25.99 17.88 -4.62
N TYR A 555 25.48 17.47 -3.46
CA TYR A 555 26.07 17.81 -2.16
C TYR A 555 27.27 16.93 -1.80
N MET A 556 27.47 15.82 -2.51
CA MET A 556 28.65 14.96 -2.34
C MET A 556 29.67 15.18 -3.45
N THR A 557 29.84 16.43 -3.88
CA THR A 557 30.88 16.84 -4.83
C THR A 557 31.66 18.03 -4.31
N CYS A 558 32.96 18.04 -4.61
CA CYS A 558 33.88 19.12 -4.29
C CYS A 558 34.71 19.52 -5.51
N SER A 559 35.42 20.63 -5.40
CA SER A 559 36.45 21.03 -6.36
C SER A 559 37.82 20.53 -5.88
N SER A 560 38.61 19.95 -6.79
CA SER A 560 39.96 19.46 -6.50
C SER A 560 40.80 19.48 -7.76
N GLU A 561 42.07 19.90 -7.66
CA GLU A 561 43.05 19.91 -8.76
C GLU A 561 42.55 20.56 -10.07
N GLY A 562 41.83 21.68 -9.96
CA GLY A 562 41.26 22.40 -11.11
C GLY A 562 40.00 21.76 -11.70
N ASN A 563 39.59 20.58 -11.25
CA ASN A 563 38.31 19.97 -11.60
C ASN A 563 37.21 20.48 -10.65
N PRO A 564 36.16 21.15 -11.17
CA PRO A 564 35.14 21.76 -10.32
C PRO A 564 34.16 20.76 -9.69
N SER A 565 34.11 19.51 -10.18
CA SER A 565 33.07 18.54 -9.83
C SER A 565 33.65 17.12 -9.65
N VAL A 566 34.34 16.91 -8.53
CA VAL A 566 34.89 15.62 -8.10
C VAL A 566 33.97 14.99 -7.04
N PRO A 567 33.46 13.77 -7.25
CA PRO A 567 32.66 13.07 -6.25
C PRO A 567 33.44 12.73 -4.96
N LEU A 568 32.77 12.85 -3.82
CA LEU A 568 33.28 12.44 -2.51
C LEU A 568 32.98 10.95 -2.27
N TYR A 569 33.72 10.06 -2.94
CA TYR A 569 33.57 8.62 -2.76
C TYR A 569 33.86 8.18 -1.32
N ASN A 570 33.16 7.12 -0.86
CA ASN A 570 33.34 6.50 0.46
C ASN A 570 33.37 7.49 1.64
N THR A 571 32.65 8.62 1.55
CA THR A 571 32.70 9.71 2.53
C THR A 571 31.53 9.65 3.51
N ILE A 572 30.36 9.20 3.07
CA ILE A 572 29.20 8.93 3.93
C ILE A 572 29.51 7.66 4.72
N ASP A 573 29.46 7.73 6.05
CA ASP A 573 29.74 6.57 6.89
C ASP A 573 28.54 5.61 6.92
N LEU A 574 27.32 6.16 6.93
CA LEU A 574 26.08 5.40 6.85
C LEU A 574 25.06 6.08 5.91
N LEU A 575 24.65 5.37 4.85
CA LEU A 575 23.53 5.74 4.00
C LEU A 575 22.26 5.01 4.46
N ILE A 576 21.29 5.75 4.97
CA ILE A 576 19.95 5.25 5.30
C ILE A 576 19.06 5.48 4.08
N VAL A 577 18.40 4.43 3.60
CA VAL A 577 17.41 4.54 2.53
C VAL A 577 16.05 4.16 3.07
N ASP A 578 15.16 5.14 3.18
CA ASP A 578 13.78 4.94 3.62
C ASP A 578 12.84 4.80 2.42
N GLU A 579 11.77 4.04 2.61
CA GLU A 579 10.85 3.61 1.55
C GLU A 579 11.58 2.98 0.35
N SER A 580 12.64 2.21 0.62
CA SER A 580 13.51 1.59 -0.39
C SER A 580 12.78 0.66 -1.38
N GLY A 581 11.58 0.18 -1.03
CA GLY A 581 10.71 -0.58 -1.92
C GLY A 581 10.17 0.23 -3.11
N GLN A 582 10.20 1.55 -3.03
CA GLN A 582 9.74 2.49 -4.07
C GLN A 582 10.85 3.18 -4.83
N VAL A 583 12.10 2.90 -4.47
CA VAL A 583 13.27 3.49 -5.11
C VAL A 583 13.67 2.61 -6.29
N SER A 584 13.63 3.14 -7.51
CA SER A 584 14.11 2.42 -8.68
C SER A 584 15.65 2.34 -8.69
N PRO A 585 16.25 1.23 -9.19
CA PRO A 585 17.70 1.03 -9.16
C PRO A 585 18.49 2.18 -9.82
N GLU A 586 18.04 2.63 -10.99
CA GLU A 586 18.77 3.59 -11.80
C GLU A 586 18.94 4.97 -11.15
N LEU A 587 18.06 5.34 -10.22
CA LEU A 587 18.14 6.60 -9.47
C LEU A 587 19.14 6.54 -8.31
N ALA A 588 19.20 5.40 -7.60
CA ALA A 588 19.88 5.32 -6.31
C ALA A 588 21.24 4.64 -6.35
N VAL A 589 21.45 3.66 -7.23
CA VAL A 589 22.69 2.85 -7.29
C VAL A 589 23.96 3.70 -7.28
N PRO A 590 24.09 4.82 -8.04
CA PRO A 590 25.30 5.64 -8.02
C PRO A 590 25.65 6.18 -6.64
N SER A 591 24.64 6.50 -5.82
CA SER A 591 24.85 7.08 -4.48
C SER A 591 25.51 6.10 -3.52
N PHE A 592 25.46 4.80 -3.78
CA PHE A 592 26.18 3.79 -3.00
C PHE A 592 27.71 3.86 -3.18
N SER A 593 28.20 4.56 -4.21
CA SER A 593 29.64 4.87 -4.33
C SER A 593 30.13 5.92 -3.33
N LEU A 594 29.20 6.72 -2.80
CA LEU A 594 29.51 7.83 -1.89
C LEU A 594 29.56 7.36 -0.43
N ALA A 595 29.14 6.12 -0.15
CA ALA A 595 28.92 5.60 1.19
C ALA A 595 29.71 4.33 1.50
N ARG A 596 29.98 4.10 2.78
CA ARG A 596 30.73 2.92 3.29
C ARG A 596 29.83 1.78 3.74
N GLN A 597 28.69 2.13 4.34
CA GLN A 597 27.67 1.20 4.81
C GLN A 597 26.28 1.73 4.44
N ALA A 598 25.31 0.83 4.28
CA ALA A 598 23.93 1.23 4.03
C ALA A 598 22.92 0.39 4.83
N ILE A 599 21.85 1.05 5.26
CA ILE A 599 20.65 0.40 5.79
C ILE A 599 19.49 0.78 4.90
N LEU A 600 18.77 -0.22 4.41
CA LEU A 600 17.59 -0.02 3.59
C LEU A 600 16.37 -0.49 4.35
N VAL A 601 15.44 0.43 4.56
CA VAL A 601 14.17 0.16 5.21
C VAL A 601 13.05 0.38 4.21
N GLY A 602 12.07 -0.49 4.22
CA GLY A 602 10.95 -0.40 3.29
C GLY A 602 10.12 -1.68 3.31
N ASP A 603 9.15 -1.73 2.40
CA ASP A 603 8.27 -2.87 2.25
C ASP A 603 8.02 -3.13 0.76
N ILE A 604 8.31 -4.34 0.31
CA ILE A 604 8.13 -4.72 -1.11
C ILE A 604 6.66 -4.99 -1.45
N GLU A 605 5.82 -5.23 -0.43
CA GLU A 605 4.39 -5.50 -0.57
C GLU A 605 3.55 -4.22 -0.53
N GLN A 606 4.18 -3.05 -0.38
CA GLN A 606 3.55 -1.74 -0.56
C GLN A 606 3.76 -1.23 -1.99
N ILE A 607 3.34 0.01 -2.27
CA ILE A 607 3.43 0.60 -3.61
C ILE A 607 4.84 0.45 -4.20
N GLU A 608 4.89 -0.01 -5.45
CA GLU A 608 6.12 -0.18 -6.23
C GLU A 608 6.56 1.16 -6.86
N PRO A 609 7.84 1.29 -7.30
CA PRO A 609 8.27 2.45 -8.05
C PRO A 609 7.44 2.62 -9.33
N ILE A 610 7.20 3.87 -9.73
CA ILE A 610 6.68 4.13 -11.08
C ILE A 610 7.86 4.02 -12.04
N TRP A 611 7.95 2.89 -12.75
CA TRP A 611 9.01 2.69 -13.73
C TRP A 611 8.74 3.50 -15.00
N PRO A 612 9.69 4.37 -15.39
CA PRO A 612 9.56 5.17 -16.60
C PRO A 612 9.81 4.34 -17.87
N VAL A 613 10.51 3.20 -17.74
CA VAL A 613 10.93 2.33 -18.84
C VAL A 613 10.15 1.01 -18.78
N THR A 614 9.69 0.53 -19.94
CA THR A 614 8.92 -0.72 -20.03
C THR A 614 9.79 -1.97 -19.93
N GLY A 615 9.17 -3.15 -19.79
CA GLY A 615 9.87 -4.43 -19.70
C GLY A 615 10.79 -4.68 -20.89
N GLN A 616 10.31 -4.38 -22.10
CA GLN A 616 11.07 -4.60 -23.33
C GLN A 616 12.24 -3.65 -23.50
N TYR A 617 12.05 -2.34 -23.26
CA TYR A 617 13.17 -1.38 -23.32
C TYR A 617 14.26 -1.70 -22.31
N SER A 618 13.85 -2.09 -21.10
CA SER A 618 14.77 -2.55 -20.06
C SER A 618 15.62 -3.73 -20.55
N PHE A 619 14.99 -4.74 -21.19
CA PHE A 619 15.71 -5.86 -21.78
C PHE A 619 16.64 -5.45 -22.94
N ILE A 620 16.18 -4.55 -23.82
CA ILE A 620 17.00 -4.02 -24.92
C ILE A 620 18.24 -3.32 -24.35
N ASN A 621 18.10 -2.50 -23.32
CA ASN A 621 19.22 -1.79 -22.70
C ASN A 621 20.21 -2.74 -22.01
N LEU A 622 19.74 -3.83 -21.40
CA LEU A 622 20.61 -4.87 -20.86
C LEU A 622 21.46 -5.50 -21.98
N ARG A 623 20.84 -5.83 -23.12
CA ARG A 623 21.53 -6.41 -24.27
C ARG A 623 22.49 -5.42 -24.92
N ARG A 624 22.10 -4.15 -25.12
CA ARG A 624 22.97 -3.07 -25.63
C ARG A 624 24.20 -2.83 -24.75
N SER A 625 24.04 -3.01 -23.43
CA SER A 625 25.13 -2.83 -22.47
C SER A 625 26.00 -4.08 -22.33
N GLY A 626 25.66 -5.17 -23.02
CA GLY A 626 26.38 -6.43 -23.02
C GLY A 626 26.26 -7.21 -21.71
N VAL A 627 25.21 -6.95 -20.92
CA VAL A 627 24.92 -7.64 -19.65
C VAL A 627 24.37 -9.04 -19.91
N VAL A 628 23.38 -9.14 -20.80
CA VAL A 628 22.74 -10.41 -21.20
C VAL A 628 22.72 -10.54 -22.72
N THR A 629 22.64 -11.77 -23.22
CA THR A 629 22.55 -12.05 -24.67
C THR A 629 21.13 -12.36 -25.12
N SER A 630 20.34 -13.02 -24.27
CA SER A 630 18.96 -13.42 -24.54
C SER A 630 18.11 -13.39 -23.26
N SER A 631 16.79 -13.44 -23.40
CA SER A 631 15.85 -13.51 -22.27
C SER A 631 15.88 -14.86 -21.54
N LYS A 632 16.52 -15.88 -22.12
CA LYS A 632 16.70 -17.21 -21.51
C LYS A 632 18.00 -17.33 -20.72
N ASP A 633 18.81 -16.27 -20.68
CA ASP A 633 20.04 -16.22 -19.91
C ASP A 633 19.72 -16.39 -18.42
N PRO A 634 20.34 -17.33 -17.68
CA PRO A 634 20.13 -17.49 -16.24
C PRO A 634 20.38 -16.20 -15.46
N LEU A 635 21.29 -15.34 -15.95
CA LEU A 635 21.54 -14.03 -15.37
C LEU A 635 20.30 -13.12 -15.48
N TYR A 636 19.53 -13.19 -16.56
CA TYR A 636 18.31 -12.38 -16.70
C TYR A 636 17.27 -12.75 -15.64
N ALA A 637 17.07 -14.05 -15.37
CA ALA A 637 16.20 -14.51 -14.30
C ALA A 637 16.67 -13.99 -12.93
N PHE A 638 17.97 -14.08 -12.65
CA PHE A 638 18.55 -13.54 -11.43
C PHE A 638 18.31 -12.03 -11.27
N LEU A 639 18.56 -11.25 -12.33
CA LEU A 639 18.38 -9.79 -12.33
C LEU A 639 16.92 -9.40 -12.12
N SER A 640 15.99 -10.16 -12.71
CA SER A 640 14.55 -9.95 -12.57
C SER A 640 14.06 -10.24 -11.15
N GLU A 641 14.47 -11.36 -10.56
CA GLU A 641 14.10 -11.78 -9.21
C GLU A 641 14.66 -10.82 -8.14
N HIS A 642 15.92 -10.41 -8.27
CA HIS A 642 16.64 -9.62 -7.27
C HIS A 642 16.55 -8.10 -7.50
N GLY A 643 15.62 -7.65 -8.35
CA GLY A 643 15.25 -6.24 -8.47
C GLY A 643 16.24 -5.33 -9.20
N PHE A 644 17.05 -5.86 -10.11
CA PHE A 644 18.02 -5.06 -10.87
C PHE A 644 17.39 -4.30 -12.05
N LEU A 645 16.21 -4.71 -12.51
CA LEU A 645 15.59 -4.17 -13.72
C LEU A 645 14.99 -2.78 -13.49
N SER A 646 15.21 -1.84 -14.41
CA SER A 646 14.57 -0.50 -14.40
C SER A 646 13.08 -0.51 -14.81
N SER A 647 12.49 -1.69 -15.01
CA SER A 647 11.10 -1.90 -15.42
C SER A 647 10.24 -2.63 -14.38
N SER A 648 10.87 -3.22 -13.35
CA SER A 648 10.18 -4.03 -12.33
C SER A 648 10.96 -4.16 -11.00
N GLY A 649 12.20 -3.68 -10.98
CA GLY A 649 13.10 -3.77 -9.85
C GLY A 649 12.96 -2.59 -8.89
N ASN A 650 13.38 -2.83 -7.65
CA ASN A 650 13.49 -1.80 -6.63
C ASN A 650 14.70 -2.08 -5.75
N LEU A 651 15.17 -1.03 -5.07
CA LEU A 651 16.39 -1.08 -4.29
C LEU A 651 16.29 -2.02 -3.08
N MET A 652 15.09 -2.19 -2.49
CA MET A 652 14.87 -3.13 -1.40
C MET A 652 15.14 -4.58 -1.82
N LYS A 653 14.64 -5.01 -2.99
CA LYS A 653 14.92 -6.34 -3.56
C LYS A 653 16.41 -6.54 -3.80
N MET A 654 17.11 -5.52 -4.33
CA MET A 654 18.57 -5.58 -4.51
C MET A 654 19.32 -5.73 -3.17
N ALA A 655 18.87 -5.04 -2.12
CA ALA A 655 19.51 -5.10 -0.81
C ALA A 655 19.28 -6.44 -0.10
N ARG A 656 18.11 -7.09 -0.25
CA ARG A 656 17.84 -8.40 0.33
C ARG A 656 18.85 -9.46 -0.11
N LYS A 657 19.24 -9.45 -1.38
CA LYS A 657 20.30 -10.30 -1.93
C LYS A 657 21.61 -10.16 -1.13
N SER A 658 21.92 -8.95 -0.68
CA SER A 658 23.11 -8.63 0.10
C SER A 658 22.92 -8.77 1.62
N GLY A 659 21.76 -9.22 2.07
CA GLY A 659 21.48 -9.50 3.48
C GLY A 659 22.04 -10.84 3.91
N SER A 660 22.78 -10.84 5.02
CA SER A 660 23.35 -12.04 5.63
C SER A 660 22.39 -12.81 6.54
N TYR A 661 21.17 -12.35 6.78
CA TYR A 661 20.19 -13.04 7.63
C TYR A 661 18.97 -13.41 6.82
N GLN A 662 18.23 -14.41 7.29
CA GLN A 662 16.97 -14.84 6.70
C GLN A 662 15.94 -15.06 7.80
N VAL A 663 14.85 -14.30 7.76
CA VAL A 663 13.73 -14.37 8.71
C VAL A 663 12.49 -14.85 7.96
N ASP A 664 11.88 -15.93 8.43
CA ASP A 664 10.68 -16.54 7.83
C ASP A 664 10.80 -16.79 6.32
N GLY A 665 11.95 -17.28 5.87
CA GLY A 665 12.21 -17.57 4.46
C GLY A 665 12.68 -16.36 3.62
N GLU A 666 12.61 -15.14 4.14
CA GLU A 666 13.00 -13.92 3.42
C GLU A 666 14.35 -13.37 3.88
N ARG A 667 15.21 -12.95 2.95
CA ARG A 667 16.50 -12.35 3.29
C ARG A 667 16.36 -10.94 3.86
N GLY A 668 17.20 -10.63 4.85
CA GLY A 668 17.13 -9.41 5.65
C GLY A 668 16.41 -9.64 6.98
N ALA A 669 16.12 -8.55 7.68
CA ALA A 669 15.32 -8.57 8.89
C ALA A 669 13.85 -8.27 8.59
N PHE A 670 12.95 -8.65 9.51
CA PHE A 670 11.51 -8.43 9.36
C PHE A 670 10.91 -7.90 10.67
N LEU A 671 10.28 -6.72 10.62
CA LEU A 671 9.61 -6.14 11.79
C LEU A 671 8.16 -6.66 11.88
N ARG A 672 7.77 -7.20 13.04
CA ARG A 672 6.51 -7.96 13.20
C ARG A 672 5.40 -7.23 13.93
N GLU A 673 5.72 -6.49 14.98
CA GLU A 673 4.72 -5.94 15.89
C GLU A 673 4.01 -4.72 15.30
N HIS A 674 2.73 -4.86 14.97
CA HIS A 674 1.92 -3.82 14.35
C HIS A 674 1.10 -3.06 15.40
N ARG A 675 1.30 -1.74 15.51
CA ARG A 675 0.63 -0.88 16.51
C ARG A 675 -0.24 0.23 15.92
N ARG A 676 -0.42 0.26 14.59
CA ARG A 676 -1.12 1.38 13.90
C ARG A 676 -2.62 1.17 13.76
N CYS A 677 -3.05 0.07 13.15
CA CYS A 677 -4.44 -0.24 12.83
C CYS A 677 -5.03 -1.13 13.91
N LEU A 678 -6.36 -1.09 14.08
CA LEU A 678 -7.03 -2.09 14.92
C LEU A 678 -6.75 -3.49 14.37
N ASP A 679 -6.76 -4.48 15.24
CA ASP A 679 -6.38 -5.86 14.89
C ASP A 679 -7.29 -6.42 13.78
N SER A 680 -8.59 -6.12 13.83
CA SER A 680 -9.58 -6.43 12.80
C SER A 680 -9.34 -5.75 11.45
N ILE A 681 -8.67 -4.59 11.41
CA ILE A 681 -8.30 -3.88 10.18
C ILE A 681 -7.05 -4.50 9.56
N ILE A 682 -5.99 -4.65 10.36
CA ILE A 682 -4.73 -5.18 9.83
C ILE A 682 -4.85 -6.65 9.46
N ALA A 683 -5.83 -7.39 10.00
CA ALA A 683 -6.10 -8.79 9.65
C ALA A 683 -6.15 -9.03 8.14
N TYR A 684 -6.82 -8.16 7.36
CA TYR A 684 -6.83 -8.27 5.89
C TYR A 684 -5.42 -8.30 5.29
N CYS A 685 -4.59 -7.32 5.64
CA CYS A 685 -3.21 -7.27 5.17
C CYS A 685 -2.41 -8.45 5.70
N ASN A 686 -2.61 -8.83 6.96
CA ASN A 686 -1.85 -9.92 7.57
C ASN A 686 -2.15 -11.26 6.90
N ASP A 687 -3.40 -11.57 6.63
CA ASP A 687 -3.82 -12.87 6.08
C ASP A 687 -3.42 -13.00 4.60
N TYR A 688 -3.70 -11.96 3.79
CA TYR A 688 -3.56 -12.05 2.33
C TYR A 688 -2.23 -11.52 1.79
N VAL A 689 -1.50 -10.71 2.56
CA VAL A 689 -0.24 -10.08 2.09
C VAL A 689 0.96 -10.54 2.90
N TYR A 690 0.86 -10.54 4.23
CA TYR A 690 1.98 -10.89 5.09
C TYR A 690 1.94 -12.35 5.58
N HIS A 691 0.91 -13.11 5.22
CA HIS A 691 0.71 -14.53 5.55
C HIS A 691 0.86 -14.85 7.05
N GLY A 692 0.22 -14.04 7.91
CA GLY A 692 0.21 -14.21 9.36
C GLY A 692 1.51 -13.80 10.08
N ARG A 693 2.49 -13.22 9.36
CA ARG A 693 3.78 -12.82 9.95
C ARG A 693 3.71 -11.58 10.86
N LEU A 694 2.67 -10.75 10.73
CA LEU A 694 2.49 -9.61 11.62
C LEU A 694 1.86 -10.04 12.94
N LEU A 695 2.24 -9.33 14.01
CA LEU A 695 1.66 -9.45 15.34
C LEU A 695 0.84 -8.18 15.63
N PRO A 696 -0.50 -8.20 15.47
CA PRO A 696 -1.35 -7.08 15.83
C PRO A 696 -1.34 -6.86 17.35
N LEU A 697 -1.07 -5.63 17.79
CA LEU A 697 -0.96 -5.26 19.22
C LEU A 697 -1.80 -4.03 19.59
N LYS A 698 -2.67 -3.55 18.70
CA LYS A 698 -3.47 -2.35 19.00
C LYS A 698 -4.75 -2.71 19.75
N GLY A 699 -5.28 -3.91 19.55
CA GLY A 699 -6.61 -4.31 20.01
C GLY A 699 -7.72 -3.83 19.08
N ASP A 700 -8.96 -4.16 19.43
CA ASP A 700 -10.17 -3.95 18.61
C ASP A 700 -11.19 -2.98 19.24
N ARG A 701 -10.72 -2.01 20.02
CA ARG A 701 -11.58 -0.98 20.62
C ARG A 701 -11.47 0.33 19.83
N PRO A 702 -12.42 0.64 18.91
CA PRO A 702 -12.43 1.92 18.21
C PRO A 702 -12.75 3.06 19.18
N LYS A 703 -12.13 4.24 18.95
CA LYS A 703 -12.46 5.45 19.72
C LYS A 703 -13.88 5.95 19.44
N TYR A 704 -14.35 5.84 18.20
CA TYR A 704 -15.70 6.19 17.81
C TYR A 704 -16.53 4.92 17.57
N ALA A 705 -17.20 4.44 18.62
CA ALA A 705 -17.92 3.15 18.60
C ALA A 705 -19.15 3.12 17.68
N ALA A 706 -19.64 4.28 17.22
CA ALA A 706 -20.78 4.35 16.31
C ALA A 706 -20.45 3.91 14.87
N LEU A 707 -19.16 3.79 14.52
CA LEU A 707 -18.72 3.24 13.25
C LEU A 707 -18.01 1.90 13.44
N PRO A 708 -18.23 0.92 12.54
CA PRO A 708 -17.50 -0.34 12.58
C PRO A 708 -16.02 -0.12 12.22
N SER A 709 -15.15 -1.05 12.61
CA SER A 709 -13.73 -0.98 12.22
C SER A 709 -13.52 -1.17 10.71
N LYS A 710 -14.40 -1.97 10.10
CA LYS A 710 -14.51 -2.18 8.66
C LYS A 710 -15.97 -2.09 8.23
N GLY A 711 -16.24 -1.32 7.19
CA GLY A 711 -17.61 -1.20 6.69
C GLY A 711 -17.72 -0.85 5.23
N TYR A 712 -18.93 -0.96 4.71
CA TYR A 712 -19.22 -0.66 3.32
C TYR A 712 -20.60 -0.01 3.15
N VAL A 713 -20.73 0.78 2.09
CA VAL A 713 -21.98 1.35 1.60
C VAL A 713 -22.13 0.92 0.15
N HIS A 714 -23.19 0.17 -0.14
CA HIS A 714 -23.57 -0.14 -1.51
C HIS A 714 -24.10 1.14 -2.18
N VAL A 715 -23.44 1.54 -3.26
CA VAL A 715 -23.84 2.66 -4.10
C VAL A 715 -24.19 2.12 -5.48
N ASN A 716 -25.45 2.23 -5.87
CA ASN A 716 -25.94 1.82 -7.18
C ASN A 716 -25.58 2.90 -8.22
N GLY A 717 -24.32 2.89 -8.65
CA GLY A 717 -23.75 3.83 -9.61
C GLY A 717 -22.77 3.18 -10.56
N TYR A 718 -22.75 3.65 -11.80
CA TYR A 718 -21.96 3.08 -12.88
C TYR A 718 -20.71 3.91 -13.19
N SER A 719 -19.62 3.22 -13.49
CA SER A 719 -18.34 3.83 -13.83
C SER A 719 -18.42 4.45 -15.23
N GLN A 720 -17.83 5.63 -15.39
CA GLN A 720 -17.79 6.39 -16.63
C GLN A 720 -16.34 6.72 -16.99
N LYS A 721 -16.02 6.75 -18.29
CA LYS A 721 -14.70 7.18 -18.76
C LYS A 721 -14.67 8.69 -18.90
N GLY A 722 -13.70 9.34 -18.25
CA GLY A 722 -13.38 10.75 -18.43
C GLY A 722 -12.65 11.01 -19.75
N LYS A 723 -12.50 12.30 -20.09
CA LYS A 723 -11.88 12.78 -21.35
C LYS A 723 -10.46 12.25 -21.61
N THR A 724 -9.73 11.93 -20.56
CA THR A 724 -8.33 11.46 -20.53
C THR A 724 -8.17 9.94 -20.55
N GLY A 725 -9.27 9.21 -20.41
CA GLY A 725 -9.30 7.74 -20.27
C GLY A 725 -9.34 7.22 -18.83
N SER A 726 -9.12 8.04 -17.80
CA SER A 726 -9.37 7.66 -16.40
C SER A 726 -10.87 7.50 -16.13
N ARG A 727 -11.23 6.69 -15.14
CA ARG A 727 -12.63 6.46 -14.74
C ARG A 727 -13.07 7.33 -13.56
N PHE A 728 -14.36 7.59 -13.47
CA PHE A 728 -15.03 8.22 -12.33
C PHE A 728 -16.44 7.63 -12.15
N ASN A 729 -17.03 7.78 -10.97
CA ASN A 729 -18.37 7.35 -10.62
C ASN A 729 -19.03 8.45 -9.77
N GLU A 730 -19.95 9.20 -10.37
CA GLU A 730 -20.56 10.37 -9.74
C GLU A 730 -21.40 10.02 -8.52
N ALA A 731 -22.11 8.89 -8.56
CA ALA A 731 -22.94 8.42 -7.45
C ALA A 731 -22.08 8.10 -6.22
N GLU A 732 -20.92 7.45 -6.41
CA GLU A 732 -19.97 7.21 -5.32
C GLU A 732 -19.48 8.53 -4.71
N VAL A 733 -19.13 9.51 -5.54
CA VAL A 733 -18.67 10.81 -5.04
C VAL A 733 -19.77 11.51 -4.24
N ALA A 734 -20.98 11.58 -4.78
CA ALA A 734 -22.12 12.19 -4.11
C ALA A 734 -22.41 11.51 -2.77
N ALA A 735 -22.37 10.17 -2.72
CA ALA A 735 -22.55 9.38 -1.52
C ALA A 735 -21.51 9.73 -0.44
N ILE A 736 -20.22 9.74 -0.80
CA ILE A 736 -19.12 10.02 0.13
C ILE A 736 -19.24 11.44 0.69
N VAL A 737 -19.44 12.44 -0.18
CA VAL A 737 -19.54 13.86 0.22
C VAL A 737 -20.73 14.08 1.16
N LYS A 738 -21.87 13.48 0.83
CA LYS A 738 -23.09 13.57 1.65
C LYS A 738 -22.91 12.91 3.02
N TRP A 739 -22.33 11.72 3.06
CA TRP A 739 -22.05 11.02 4.31
C TRP A 739 -21.07 11.80 5.19
N LEU A 740 -19.97 12.26 4.60
CA LEU A 740 -18.92 12.98 5.33
C LEU A 740 -19.43 14.30 5.92
N SER A 741 -20.22 15.06 5.17
CA SER A 741 -20.84 16.31 5.65
C SER A 741 -21.70 16.09 6.91
N ARG A 742 -22.39 14.94 7.00
CA ARG A 742 -23.25 14.59 8.14
C ARG A 742 -22.48 14.09 9.35
N GLU A 743 -21.43 13.29 9.13
CA GLU A 743 -20.63 12.69 10.21
C GLU A 743 -19.48 13.58 10.68
N LYS A 744 -19.10 14.63 9.93
CA LYS A 744 -18.00 15.54 10.23
C LYS A 744 -17.96 15.97 11.69
N ARG A 745 -19.05 16.59 12.20
CA ARG A 745 -19.07 17.13 13.58
C ARG A 745 -18.82 16.05 14.62
N LYS A 746 -19.45 14.87 14.47
CA LYS A 746 -19.29 13.75 15.40
C LYS A 746 -17.87 13.17 15.37
N LEU A 747 -17.27 13.11 14.18
CA LEU A 747 -15.89 12.68 14.00
C LEU A 747 -14.91 13.67 14.64
N GLU A 748 -15.10 14.97 14.45
CA GLU A 748 -14.28 16.01 15.07
C GLU A 748 -14.39 15.99 16.60
N GLU A 749 -15.61 15.86 17.13
CA GLU A 749 -15.87 15.70 18.57
C GLU A 749 -15.22 14.43 19.14
N ALA A 750 -15.33 13.28 18.46
CA ALA A 750 -14.80 12.01 18.95
C ALA A 750 -13.26 11.95 18.95
N TYR A 751 -12.61 12.64 18.01
CA TYR A 751 -11.15 12.62 17.86
C TYR A 751 -10.44 13.88 18.37
N GLY A 752 -11.18 14.94 18.70
CA GLY A 752 -10.63 16.22 19.17
C GLY A 752 -9.74 16.91 18.12
N LYS A 753 -9.98 16.65 16.83
CA LYS A 753 -9.15 17.09 15.70
C LYS A 753 -10.03 17.52 14.53
N PRO A 754 -9.59 18.49 13.71
CA PRO A 754 -10.34 18.91 12.53
C PRO A 754 -10.37 17.80 11.47
N ILE A 755 -11.41 17.78 10.63
CA ILE A 755 -11.66 16.70 9.67
C ILE A 755 -10.46 16.32 8.76
N PRO A 756 -9.58 17.24 8.30
CA PRO A 756 -8.40 16.90 7.50
C PRO A 756 -7.38 16.00 8.20
N GLN A 757 -7.39 15.97 9.53
CA GLN A 757 -6.52 15.12 10.35
C GLN A 757 -7.21 13.82 10.77
N VAL A 758 -8.52 13.72 10.59
CA VAL A 758 -9.35 12.58 11.01
C VAL A 758 -9.66 11.65 9.85
N ALA A 759 -9.98 12.20 8.69
CA ALA A 759 -10.46 11.43 7.54
C ALA A 759 -9.61 11.67 6.28
N ALA A 760 -9.45 10.62 5.49
CA ALA A 760 -8.92 10.69 4.13
C ALA A 760 -9.80 9.92 3.14
N ILE A 761 -9.89 10.40 1.91
CA ILE A 761 -10.60 9.72 0.82
C ILE A 761 -9.59 9.26 -0.23
N VAL A 762 -9.73 8.00 -0.62
CA VAL A 762 -8.77 7.31 -1.48
C VAL A 762 -9.50 6.64 -2.62
N THR A 763 -8.94 6.76 -3.81
CA THR A 763 -9.51 6.13 -5.01
C THR A 763 -8.40 5.72 -5.97
N PRO A 764 -8.53 4.64 -6.74
CA PRO A 764 -7.54 4.27 -7.74
C PRO A 764 -7.40 5.29 -8.88
N PHE A 765 -8.42 6.14 -9.08
CA PHE A 765 -8.55 6.95 -10.28
C PHE A 765 -8.48 8.45 -9.99
N LYS A 766 -7.64 9.14 -10.75
CA LYS A 766 -7.39 10.57 -10.58
C LYS A 766 -8.57 11.43 -11.07
N ALA A 767 -9.36 10.98 -12.05
CA ALA A 767 -10.62 11.64 -12.42
C ALA A 767 -11.64 11.62 -11.27
N GLN A 768 -11.74 10.52 -10.52
CA GLN A 768 -12.56 10.44 -9.30
C GLN A 768 -12.07 11.39 -8.21
N GLU A 769 -10.75 11.50 -7.99
CA GLU A 769 -10.16 12.49 -7.06
C GLU A 769 -10.60 13.92 -7.42
N ARG A 770 -10.50 14.31 -8.70
CA ARG A 770 -10.88 15.66 -9.14
C ARG A 770 -12.36 15.93 -8.88
N LEU A 771 -13.22 14.96 -9.17
CA LEU A 771 -14.65 15.08 -8.93
C LEU A 771 -14.97 15.21 -7.44
N LEU A 772 -14.33 14.40 -6.58
CA LEU A 772 -14.42 14.52 -5.12
C LEU A 772 -14.02 15.91 -4.64
N ARG A 773 -12.86 16.42 -5.08
CA ARG A 773 -12.38 17.75 -4.70
C ARG A 773 -13.34 18.85 -5.15
N LYS A 774 -13.87 18.75 -6.37
CA LYS A 774 -14.86 19.70 -6.91
C LYS A 774 -16.11 19.75 -6.04
N LEU A 775 -16.69 18.59 -5.71
CA LEU A 775 -17.92 18.53 -4.89
C LEU A 775 -17.68 18.95 -3.43
N LEU A 776 -16.55 18.57 -2.83
CA LEU A 776 -16.18 19.03 -1.48
C LEU A 776 -15.99 20.55 -1.42
N SER A 777 -15.40 21.15 -2.46
CA SER A 777 -15.22 22.61 -2.54
C SER A 777 -16.52 23.40 -2.73
N GLY A 778 -17.61 22.72 -3.12
CA GLY A 778 -18.94 23.32 -3.25
C GLY A 778 -19.79 23.27 -1.98
N LEU A 779 -19.30 22.66 -0.90
CA LEU A 779 -20.02 22.59 0.38
C LEU A 779 -19.96 23.93 1.13
N PRO A 780 -20.96 24.23 1.99
CA PRO A 780 -20.93 25.43 2.85
C PRO A 780 -19.64 25.53 3.70
N ASP A 781 -19.13 24.38 4.14
CA ASP A 781 -17.90 24.26 4.94
C ASP A 781 -16.66 23.93 4.09
N ALA A 782 -16.62 24.38 2.83
CA ALA A 782 -15.55 24.03 1.88
C ALA A 782 -14.14 24.25 2.43
N ALA A 783 -13.94 25.30 3.23
CA ALA A 783 -12.65 25.64 3.86
C ALA A 783 -12.05 24.46 4.66
N ASP A 784 -12.89 23.69 5.34
CA ASP A 784 -12.47 22.57 6.19
C ASP A 784 -12.02 21.35 5.37
N PHE A 785 -12.40 21.28 4.09
CA PHE A 785 -12.05 20.18 3.20
C PHE A 785 -10.87 20.51 2.25
N VAL A 786 -10.44 21.77 2.17
CA VAL A 786 -9.35 22.20 1.27
C VAL A 786 -8.05 21.44 1.55
N THR A 787 -7.70 21.29 2.83
CA THR A 787 -6.47 20.63 3.27
C THR A 787 -6.64 19.13 3.48
N MET A 788 -7.85 18.60 3.30
CA MET A 788 -8.14 17.19 3.47
C MET A 788 -7.45 16.36 2.39
N THR A 789 -6.94 15.19 2.80
CA THR A 789 -6.26 14.28 1.89
C THR A 789 -7.29 13.50 1.07
N VAL A 790 -7.37 13.89 -0.21
CA VAL A 790 -8.22 13.25 -1.23
C VAL A 790 -7.33 12.89 -2.41
N GLY A 791 -7.20 11.60 -2.73
CA GLY A 791 -6.45 11.24 -3.92
C GLY A 791 -6.17 9.77 -4.12
N THR A 792 -5.16 9.49 -4.95
CA THR A 792 -4.74 8.11 -5.20
C THR A 792 -4.04 7.50 -3.99
N VAL A 793 -3.86 6.18 -3.98
CA VAL A 793 -3.18 5.47 -2.88
C VAL A 793 -1.77 6.03 -2.59
N HIS A 794 -1.08 6.59 -3.59
CA HIS A 794 0.19 7.30 -3.43
C HIS A 794 0.10 8.50 -2.46
N SER A 795 -1.07 9.16 -2.39
CA SER A 795 -1.31 10.32 -1.52
C SER A 795 -1.38 9.92 -0.03
N LEU A 796 -1.69 8.66 0.27
CA LEU A 796 -1.66 8.15 1.64
C LEU A 796 -0.28 7.67 2.09
N GLN A 797 0.69 7.66 1.21
CA GLN A 797 1.97 7.05 1.52
C GLN A 797 2.70 7.84 2.62
N GLY A 798 3.13 7.11 3.65
CA GLY A 798 3.72 7.74 4.84
C GLY A 798 2.73 8.47 5.75
N ALA A 799 1.43 8.53 5.40
CA ALA A 799 0.37 9.09 6.23
C ALA A 799 -0.38 7.99 7.00
N GLN A 800 -1.24 8.40 7.94
CA GLN A 800 -2.17 7.55 8.67
C GLN A 800 -3.35 8.39 9.16
N TYR A 801 -4.56 7.85 9.12
CA TYR A 801 -5.79 8.55 9.48
C TYR A 801 -6.67 7.69 10.39
N PRO A 802 -7.37 8.27 11.37
CA PRO A 802 -8.43 7.60 12.08
C PRO A 802 -9.42 6.87 11.17
N LEU A 803 -9.86 7.54 10.10
CA LEU A 803 -10.81 7.04 9.11
C LEU A 803 -10.20 7.12 7.70
N VAL A 804 -10.27 6.01 6.96
CA VAL A 804 -9.99 5.98 5.51
C VAL A 804 -11.25 5.54 4.78
N ILE A 805 -11.65 6.35 3.80
CA ILE A 805 -12.77 6.07 2.89
C ILE A 805 -12.18 5.66 1.54
N PHE A 806 -12.59 4.51 1.02
CA PHE A 806 -12.15 3.99 -0.27
C PHE A 806 -13.29 3.97 -1.29
N SER A 807 -13.05 4.59 -2.44
CA SER A 807 -13.95 4.60 -3.61
C SER A 807 -13.32 3.76 -4.73
N PRO A 808 -13.84 2.56 -5.02
CA PRO A 808 -13.28 1.66 -6.04
C PRO A 808 -13.59 2.14 -7.45
N VAL A 809 -14.64 2.95 -7.66
CA VAL A 809 -15.09 3.51 -8.95
C VAL A 809 -15.65 2.49 -9.94
N ASN A 810 -15.05 1.30 -9.98
CA ASN A 810 -15.40 0.24 -10.91
C ASN A 810 -16.84 -0.27 -10.73
N SER A 811 -17.43 -0.71 -11.83
CA SER A 811 -18.76 -1.33 -11.89
C SER A 811 -18.70 -2.72 -12.52
N PRO A 812 -19.73 -3.57 -12.38
CA PRO A 812 -19.69 -4.95 -12.87
C PRO A 812 -19.40 -5.11 -14.37
N GLU A 813 -19.73 -4.10 -15.18
CA GLU A 813 -19.50 -4.08 -16.64
C GLU A 813 -18.03 -3.80 -17.02
N ASP A 814 -17.19 -3.36 -16.08
CA ASP A 814 -15.80 -3.07 -16.36
C ASP A 814 -15.00 -4.37 -16.56
N THR A 815 -14.28 -4.44 -17.68
CA THR A 815 -13.47 -5.60 -18.09
C THR A 815 -12.27 -5.89 -17.19
N SER A 816 -11.81 -4.91 -16.40
CA SER A 816 -10.64 -5.03 -15.54
C SER A 816 -10.73 -4.08 -14.36
N TYR A 817 -10.36 -4.55 -13.16
CA TYR A 817 -10.31 -3.72 -11.96
C TYR A 817 -8.88 -3.27 -11.69
N PHE A 818 -8.66 -1.96 -11.60
CA PHE A 818 -7.32 -1.41 -11.37
C PHE A 818 -6.75 -1.90 -10.02
N MET A 819 -7.62 -2.13 -9.04
CA MET A 819 -7.26 -2.70 -7.74
C MET A 819 -6.75 -4.14 -7.78
N GLU A 820 -6.87 -4.81 -8.93
CA GLU A 820 -6.40 -6.17 -9.17
C GLU A 820 -5.29 -6.23 -10.23
N ALA A 821 -4.78 -5.09 -10.69
CA ALA A 821 -3.80 -5.04 -11.77
C ALA A 821 -2.56 -5.91 -11.43
N GLY A 822 -2.25 -6.85 -12.33
CA GLY A 822 -1.15 -7.81 -12.15
C GLY A 822 -1.34 -8.81 -11.01
N GLY A 823 -2.56 -8.96 -10.47
CA GLY A 823 -2.86 -9.83 -9.33
C GLY A 823 -2.24 -9.37 -8.01
N LYS A 824 -1.75 -8.13 -7.95
CA LYS A 824 -0.96 -7.60 -6.82
C LYS A 824 -1.85 -6.97 -5.74
N TYR A 825 -1.51 -7.20 -4.48
CA TYR A 825 -2.21 -6.63 -3.32
C TYR A 825 -1.74 -5.23 -2.94
N ASN A 826 -0.63 -4.75 -3.51
CA ASN A 826 0.12 -3.58 -3.05
C ASN A 826 -0.75 -2.34 -2.83
N MET A 827 -1.71 -2.08 -3.72
CA MET A 827 -2.61 -0.94 -3.63
C MET A 827 -3.61 -1.06 -2.47
N LEU A 828 -4.29 -2.20 -2.35
CA LEU A 828 -5.24 -2.45 -1.26
C LEU A 828 -4.53 -2.59 0.09
N ASN A 829 -3.33 -3.18 0.11
CA ASN A 829 -2.48 -3.23 1.29
C ASN A 829 -2.22 -1.82 1.83
N VAL A 830 -1.84 -0.88 0.96
CA VAL A 830 -1.65 0.52 1.38
C VAL A 830 -2.98 1.21 1.70
N ALA A 831 -4.06 1.00 0.96
CA ALA A 831 -5.34 1.64 1.30
C ALA A 831 -5.85 1.23 2.70
N VAL A 832 -5.83 -0.07 3.01
CA VAL A 832 -6.34 -0.63 4.28
C VAL A 832 -5.43 -0.29 5.46
N SER A 833 -4.10 -0.47 5.31
CA SER A 833 -3.13 -0.28 6.42
C SER A 833 -2.88 1.18 6.85
N ARG A 834 -3.64 2.13 6.28
CA ARG A 834 -3.60 3.56 6.61
C ARG A 834 -4.75 3.97 7.52
N ALA A 835 -5.78 3.12 7.64
CA ALA A 835 -6.89 3.27 8.57
C ALA A 835 -6.47 2.85 9.98
N GLN A 836 -6.47 3.79 10.91
CA GLN A 836 -6.16 3.49 12.31
C GLN A 836 -7.34 2.84 13.04
N TYR A 837 -8.57 3.28 12.76
CA TYR A 837 -9.78 2.83 13.47
C TYR A 837 -10.93 2.42 12.55
N HIS A 838 -11.07 3.04 11.37
CA HIS A 838 -12.18 2.75 10.46
C HIS A 838 -11.72 2.72 9.00
N PHE A 839 -12.01 1.63 8.30
CA PHE A 839 -11.85 1.51 6.84
C PHE A 839 -13.22 1.30 6.19
N LEU A 840 -13.67 2.28 5.39
CA LEU A 840 -15.01 2.30 4.80
C LEU A 840 -14.95 2.25 3.27
N VAL A 841 -15.70 1.36 2.64
CA VAL A 841 -15.79 1.27 1.17
C VAL A 841 -17.12 1.82 0.69
N PHE A 842 -17.10 2.78 -0.24
CA PHE A 842 -18.29 3.32 -0.89
C PHE A 842 -18.23 2.96 -2.36
N GLY A 843 -19.07 2.02 -2.81
CA GLY A 843 -19.03 1.58 -4.20
C GLY A 843 -20.07 0.53 -4.56
N HIS A 844 -19.99 0.07 -5.80
CA HIS A 844 -20.91 -0.95 -6.30
C HIS A 844 -20.54 -2.33 -5.77
N MET A 845 -21.21 -2.79 -4.71
CA MET A 845 -20.81 -4.04 -4.01
C MET A 845 -20.76 -5.29 -4.90
N ASN A 846 -21.51 -5.34 -6.02
CA ASN A 846 -21.52 -6.50 -6.91
C ASN A 846 -20.19 -6.71 -7.68
N ILE A 847 -19.20 -5.81 -7.58
CA ILE A 847 -17.83 -6.05 -8.10
C ILE A 847 -16.99 -6.91 -7.15
N PHE A 848 -17.40 -7.04 -5.89
CA PHE A 848 -16.67 -7.74 -4.84
C PHE A 848 -17.19 -9.17 -4.74
N HIS A 849 -16.46 -10.12 -5.33
CA HIS A 849 -16.85 -11.54 -5.43
C HIS A 849 -16.07 -12.42 -4.45
N PRO A 850 -16.66 -12.88 -3.32
CA PRO A 850 -15.95 -13.63 -2.28
C PRO A 850 -15.45 -15.02 -2.68
N ASP A 851 -15.86 -15.56 -3.82
CA ASP A 851 -15.38 -16.83 -4.36
C ASP A 851 -14.06 -16.70 -5.14
N ARG A 852 -13.72 -15.49 -5.58
CA ARG A 852 -12.49 -15.24 -6.34
C ARG A 852 -11.31 -15.09 -5.40
N ASP A 853 -10.20 -15.75 -5.72
CA ASP A 853 -8.92 -15.55 -5.04
C ASP A 853 -8.13 -14.40 -5.70
N THR A 854 -8.75 -13.23 -5.71
CA THR A 854 -8.19 -11.98 -6.22
C THR A 854 -8.14 -10.93 -5.12
N PRO A 855 -7.37 -9.84 -5.27
CA PRO A 855 -7.32 -8.79 -4.25
C PRO A 855 -8.70 -8.24 -3.87
N SER A 856 -9.60 -8.01 -4.84
CA SER A 856 -10.95 -7.54 -4.50
C SER A 856 -11.84 -8.65 -3.93
N GLY A 857 -11.69 -9.90 -4.39
CA GLY A 857 -12.44 -11.04 -3.84
C GLY A 857 -12.09 -11.35 -2.39
N ASN A 858 -10.80 -11.29 -2.05
CA ASN A 858 -10.34 -11.44 -0.66
C ASN A 858 -10.72 -10.25 0.22
N LEU A 859 -10.76 -9.03 -0.35
CA LEU A 859 -11.34 -7.88 0.34
C LEU A 859 -12.84 -8.11 0.59
N ALA A 860 -13.58 -8.71 -0.35
CA ALA A 860 -14.98 -9.08 -0.20
C ALA A 860 -15.21 -10.07 0.94
N LYS A 861 -14.41 -11.15 1.00
CA LYS A 861 -14.45 -12.14 2.11
C LYS A 861 -14.30 -11.46 3.46
N TRP A 862 -13.37 -10.50 3.56
CA TRP A 862 -13.11 -9.76 4.78
C TRP A 862 -14.18 -8.71 5.09
N LEU A 863 -14.66 -7.94 4.10
CA LEU A 863 -15.69 -6.89 4.30
C LEU A 863 -17.08 -7.47 4.63
N PHE A 864 -17.42 -8.63 4.08
CA PHE A 864 -18.77 -9.22 4.16
C PHE A 864 -18.89 -10.31 5.24
N ASP A 865 -17.87 -10.50 6.08
CA ASP A 865 -17.87 -11.49 7.16
C ASP A 865 -18.99 -11.27 8.21
N SER A 866 -19.52 -10.04 8.30
CA SER A 866 -20.50 -9.62 9.30
C SER A 866 -21.53 -8.63 8.73
N GLN A 867 -22.80 -8.84 9.08
CA GLN A 867 -23.91 -7.92 8.78
C GLN A 867 -23.81 -6.56 9.50
N GLN A 868 -22.87 -6.42 10.45
CA GLN A 868 -22.60 -5.15 11.14
C GLN A 868 -21.63 -4.25 10.35
N SER A 869 -20.99 -4.79 9.30
CA SER A 869 -20.11 -4.02 8.42
C SER A 869 -20.89 -3.20 7.39
N GLU A 870 -22.16 -3.52 7.12
CA GLU A 870 -23.01 -2.67 6.28
C GLU A 870 -23.37 -1.37 7.02
N ILE A 871 -22.91 -0.24 6.50
CA ILE A 871 -23.30 1.09 6.98
C ILE A 871 -24.60 1.47 6.29
N SER A 872 -25.55 2.01 7.06
CA SER A 872 -26.86 2.41 6.54
C SER A 872 -26.71 3.38 5.37
N SER A 873 -27.25 3.02 4.21
CA SER A 873 -27.35 3.90 3.04
C SER A 873 -28.54 4.87 3.13
N HIS A 874 -29.24 4.90 4.28
CA HIS A 874 -30.38 5.78 4.53
C HIS A 874 -30.09 7.24 4.20
N PHE A 875 -28.86 7.72 4.46
CA PHE A 875 -28.46 9.10 4.18
C PHE A 875 -28.55 9.47 2.70
N LEU A 876 -28.42 8.52 1.77
CA LEU A 876 -28.54 8.79 0.33
C LEU A 876 -29.93 9.32 -0.01
N TYR A 877 -30.95 8.82 0.67
CA TYR A 877 -32.36 9.02 0.34
C TYR A 877 -33.07 10.06 1.22
N GLN A 878 -32.33 10.83 2.05
CA GLN A 878 -32.91 11.70 3.08
C GLN A 878 -33.42 13.09 2.64
N ASP A 879 -33.07 13.60 1.45
CA ASP A 879 -33.36 15.01 1.07
C ASP A 879 -34.45 15.08 -0.01
N GLU A 880 -35.29 16.13 0.03
CA GLU A 880 -36.39 16.37 -0.94
C GLU A 880 -35.88 16.73 -2.36
N GLU A 881 -34.64 17.20 -2.49
CA GLU A 881 -33.94 17.26 -3.78
C GLU A 881 -32.98 16.06 -3.91
N PRO A 882 -33.35 15.02 -4.67
CA PRO A 882 -32.43 13.93 -4.95
C PRO A 882 -31.37 14.41 -5.96
N LEU A 883 -30.14 14.60 -5.47
CA LEU A 883 -28.93 14.52 -6.30
C LEU A 883 -28.87 13.17 -7.07
N MET A 884 -29.68 12.17 -6.68
CA MET A 884 -29.90 10.88 -7.34
C MET A 884 -30.89 10.91 -8.52
N SER A 885 -31.44 12.06 -8.92
CA SER A 885 -32.29 12.15 -10.13
C SER A 885 -31.52 11.97 -11.45
N GLN A 886 -30.24 11.59 -11.39
CA GLN A 886 -29.37 11.36 -12.56
C GLN A 886 -28.92 9.90 -12.72
N SER A 887 -29.16 9.00 -11.75
CA SER A 887 -28.80 7.57 -11.87
C SER A 887 -29.92 6.71 -12.43
N LEU A 888 -31.16 7.20 -12.37
CA LEU A 888 -32.28 6.66 -13.11
C LEU A 888 -32.49 7.65 -14.27
N ASP A 889 -32.32 7.20 -15.52
CA ASP A 889 -32.64 7.99 -16.73
C ASP A 889 -34.16 8.25 -16.81
N VAL A 890 -34.69 9.01 -15.84
CA VAL A 890 -36.11 9.34 -15.73
C VAL A 890 -36.24 10.82 -16.07
N PRO A 891 -37.00 11.17 -17.13
CA PRO A 891 -37.23 12.56 -17.52
C PRO A 891 -37.73 13.39 -16.32
N ARG A 892 -37.11 14.56 -16.10
CA ARG A 892 -37.34 15.46 -14.95
C ARG A 892 -38.75 16.05 -14.80
N GLN A 893 -39.73 15.57 -15.55
CA GLN A 893 -41.10 16.09 -15.48
C GLN A 893 -42.10 14.92 -15.44
N SER A 894 -42.74 14.75 -14.28
CA SER A 894 -43.99 13.99 -14.04
C SER A 894 -43.95 12.63 -13.29
N ALA A 895 -42.88 12.24 -12.59
CA ALA A 895 -42.88 11.00 -11.80
C ALA A 895 -43.23 11.22 -10.32
N ALA A 896 -44.27 10.54 -9.81
CA ALA A 896 -44.61 10.50 -8.39
C ALA A 896 -43.59 9.63 -7.63
N VAL A 897 -42.47 10.23 -7.26
CA VAL A 897 -41.42 9.61 -6.43
C VAL A 897 -41.78 9.89 -4.97
N CYS A 898 -42.06 8.85 -4.18
CA CYS A 898 -42.41 8.96 -2.77
C CYS A 898 -41.33 8.32 -1.90
N ARG A 899 -41.08 8.87 -0.72
CA ARG A 899 -40.06 8.38 0.21
C ARG A 899 -40.69 7.56 1.34
N LEU A 900 -40.11 6.39 1.61
CA LEU A 900 -40.43 5.52 2.74
C LEU A 900 -39.31 5.61 3.78
N SER A 901 -39.63 5.89 5.04
CA SER A 901 -38.63 6.13 6.10
C SER A 901 -38.95 5.48 7.45
N THR A 902 -40.14 4.89 7.61
CA THR A 902 -40.54 4.20 8.84
C THR A 902 -40.62 2.69 8.61
N LEU A 903 -40.42 1.90 9.66
CA LEU A 903 -40.60 0.45 9.60
C LEU A 903 -42.02 0.10 9.14
N GLU A 904 -43.03 0.78 9.70
CA GLU A 904 -44.43 0.59 9.33
C GLU A 904 -44.64 0.80 7.84
N ALA A 905 -44.15 1.92 7.27
CA ALA A 905 -44.33 2.21 5.85
C ALA A 905 -43.69 1.14 4.93
N HIS A 906 -42.52 0.61 5.29
CA HIS A 906 -41.89 -0.47 4.54
C HIS A 906 -42.65 -1.79 4.69
N THR A 907 -43.10 -2.13 5.89
CA THR A 907 -43.88 -3.37 6.09
C THR A 907 -45.26 -3.29 5.44
N ASP A 908 -45.91 -2.12 5.49
CA ASP A 908 -47.24 -1.90 4.91
C ASP A 908 -47.18 -1.96 3.39
N ILE A 909 -46.17 -1.35 2.75
CA ILE A 909 -46.02 -1.45 1.28
C ILE A 909 -45.70 -2.89 0.85
N LEU A 910 -44.93 -3.64 1.62
CA LEU A 910 -44.65 -5.06 1.35
C LEU A 910 -45.93 -5.91 1.44
N ARG A 911 -46.74 -5.71 2.49
CA ARG A 911 -48.04 -6.39 2.62
C ARG A 911 -48.97 -5.99 1.49
N GLN A 912 -49.05 -4.70 1.18
CA GLN A 912 -49.86 -4.18 0.07
C GLN A 912 -49.40 -4.77 -1.27
N ALA A 913 -48.09 -4.88 -1.51
CA ALA A 913 -47.55 -5.49 -2.71
C ALA A 913 -48.06 -6.92 -2.90
N LEU A 914 -47.95 -7.75 -1.86
CA LEU A 914 -48.44 -9.13 -1.88
C LEU A 914 -49.98 -9.19 -2.03
N GLN A 915 -50.72 -8.25 -1.44
CA GLN A 915 -52.18 -8.20 -1.47
C GLN A 915 -52.76 -7.59 -2.75
N THR A 916 -52.05 -6.73 -3.49
CA THR A 916 -52.63 -5.97 -4.62
C THR A 916 -52.04 -6.33 -5.99
N ALA A 917 -50.90 -7.02 -6.03
CA ALA A 917 -50.29 -7.47 -7.27
C ALA A 917 -51.26 -8.31 -8.10
N ARG A 918 -51.20 -8.17 -9.42
CA ARG A 918 -52.05 -8.93 -10.36
C ARG A 918 -51.30 -9.98 -11.15
N ARG A 919 -50.00 -9.77 -11.39
CA ARG A 919 -49.17 -10.64 -12.23
C ARG A 919 -47.93 -11.10 -11.49
N LYS A 920 -47.15 -10.18 -10.91
CA LYS A 920 -45.81 -10.50 -10.39
C LYS A 920 -45.42 -9.62 -9.21
N VAL A 921 -44.76 -10.22 -8.22
CA VAL A 921 -44.03 -9.52 -7.15
C VAL A 921 -42.60 -10.00 -7.18
N VAL A 922 -41.63 -9.07 -7.27
CA VAL A 922 -40.20 -9.39 -7.17
C VAL A 922 -39.64 -8.78 -5.90
N ILE A 923 -38.98 -9.60 -5.08
CA ILE A 923 -38.32 -9.15 -3.86
C ILE A 923 -36.84 -9.51 -3.97
N VAL A 924 -35.98 -8.51 -4.04
CA VAL A 924 -34.53 -8.67 -3.96
C VAL A 924 -34.13 -8.40 -2.52
N SER A 925 -33.73 -9.45 -1.80
CA SER A 925 -33.32 -9.40 -0.39
C SER A 925 -32.05 -10.24 -0.21
N PRO A 926 -30.87 -9.60 -0.08
CA PRO A 926 -29.59 -10.32 -0.02
C PRO A 926 -29.52 -11.28 1.18
N PHE A 927 -30.15 -10.90 2.29
CA PHE A 927 -30.25 -11.69 3.51
C PHE A 927 -31.69 -12.16 3.74
N LEU A 928 -31.85 -13.37 4.28
CA LEU A 928 -33.13 -14.00 4.66
C LEU A 928 -33.12 -14.41 6.14
N SER A 929 -34.25 -14.22 6.83
CA SER A 929 -34.45 -14.71 8.19
C SER A 929 -35.89 -15.19 8.38
N ILE A 930 -36.05 -16.40 8.92
CA ILE A 930 -37.37 -16.97 9.19
C ILE A 930 -38.19 -16.10 10.13
N ARG A 931 -37.53 -15.46 11.11
CA ARG A 931 -38.17 -14.56 12.07
C ARG A 931 -38.85 -13.37 11.39
N ALA A 932 -38.24 -12.82 10.34
CA ALA A 932 -38.82 -11.70 9.60
C ALA A 932 -40.05 -12.13 8.80
N LEU A 933 -40.04 -13.34 8.23
CA LEU A 933 -41.20 -13.92 7.53
C LEU A 933 -42.37 -14.19 8.47
N GLU A 934 -42.09 -14.67 9.68
CA GLU A 934 -43.09 -14.95 10.71
C GLU A 934 -43.67 -13.67 11.33
N SER A 935 -42.82 -12.67 11.62
CA SER A 935 -43.21 -11.46 12.38
C SER A 935 -44.24 -10.58 11.67
N ASP A 936 -44.21 -10.47 10.33
CA ASP A 936 -45.22 -9.70 9.59
C ASP A 936 -46.35 -10.57 9.00
N HIS A 937 -46.44 -11.85 9.38
CA HIS A 937 -47.33 -12.82 8.75
C HIS A 937 -47.16 -12.87 7.20
N LEU A 938 -45.91 -12.81 6.70
CA LEU A 938 -45.66 -12.77 5.26
C LEU A 938 -45.99 -14.09 4.57
N LEU A 939 -45.76 -15.24 5.23
CA LEU A 939 -46.00 -16.55 4.63
C LEU A 939 -47.48 -16.75 4.22
N PRO A 940 -48.49 -16.46 5.07
CA PRO A 940 -49.89 -16.43 4.64
C PRO A 940 -50.18 -15.48 3.47
N LEU A 941 -49.62 -14.27 3.49
CA LEU A 941 -49.85 -13.28 2.41
C LEU A 941 -49.23 -13.71 1.07
N ILE A 942 -48.06 -14.34 1.12
CA ILE A 942 -47.41 -14.96 -0.02
C ILE A 942 -48.30 -16.09 -0.56
N GLN A 943 -48.80 -16.95 0.32
CA GLN A 943 -49.70 -18.05 -0.05
C GLN A 943 -50.96 -17.52 -0.76
N GLU A 944 -51.61 -16.50 -0.20
CA GLU A 944 -52.79 -15.85 -0.81
C GLU A 944 -52.46 -15.21 -2.16
N ALA A 945 -51.29 -14.58 -2.31
CA ALA A 945 -50.86 -14.02 -3.59
C ALA A 945 -50.69 -15.10 -4.66
N VAL A 946 -50.02 -16.20 -4.31
CA VAL A 946 -49.80 -17.33 -5.22
C VAL A 946 -51.12 -18.03 -5.58
N GLU A 947 -52.03 -18.20 -4.63
CA GLU A 947 -53.36 -18.78 -4.87
C GLU A 947 -54.22 -17.94 -5.82
N ARG A 948 -54.00 -16.62 -5.85
CA ARG A 948 -54.61 -15.71 -6.83
C ARG A 948 -53.93 -15.72 -8.20
N GLY A 949 -52.88 -16.51 -8.38
CA GLY A 949 -52.14 -16.64 -9.63
C GLY A 949 -51.04 -15.59 -9.84
N VAL A 950 -50.62 -14.88 -8.79
CA VAL A 950 -49.50 -13.93 -8.83
C VAL A 950 -48.18 -14.70 -8.73
N GLU A 951 -47.22 -14.41 -9.61
CA GLU A 951 -45.86 -14.95 -9.53
C GLU A 951 -45.05 -14.18 -8.49
N VAL A 952 -44.75 -14.80 -7.35
CA VAL A 952 -43.84 -14.23 -6.34
C VAL A 952 -42.43 -14.76 -6.58
N VAL A 953 -41.50 -13.86 -6.89
CA VAL A 953 -40.09 -14.18 -7.16
C VAL A 953 -39.22 -13.53 -6.08
N VAL A 954 -38.41 -14.32 -5.39
CA VAL A 954 -37.44 -13.82 -4.42
C VAL A 954 -36.04 -14.03 -4.96
N TYR A 955 -35.27 -12.95 -5.09
CA TYR A 955 -33.84 -12.99 -5.36
C TYR A 955 -33.08 -12.82 -4.05
N THR A 956 -32.14 -13.72 -3.77
CA THR A 956 -31.31 -13.68 -2.57
C THR A 956 -29.86 -13.97 -2.90
N ASP A 957 -28.95 -13.44 -2.09
CA ASP A 957 -27.52 -13.62 -2.32
C ASP A 957 -27.06 -15.01 -1.87
N HIS A 958 -26.04 -15.51 -2.56
CA HIS A 958 -25.40 -16.78 -2.25
C HIS A 958 -24.47 -16.71 -1.03
N TYR A 959 -23.67 -15.63 -0.93
CA TYR A 959 -22.52 -15.51 -0.01
C TYR A 959 -22.91 -14.94 1.35
N LEU A 960 -23.73 -13.89 1.37
CA LEU A 960 -23.93 -13.02 2.53
C LEU A 960 -24.63 -13.69 3.73
N ASP A 961 -25.37 -14.77 3.48
CA ASP A 961 -26.06 -15.55 4.52
C ASP A 961 -25.28 -16.80 5.00
N LYS A 962 -24.03 -16.97 4.55
CA LYS A 962 -23.20 -18.11 4.93
C LYS A 962 -22.29 -17.82 6.13
N LYS A 963 -22.07 -18.85 6.94
CA LYS A 963 -21.04 -18.92 7.97
C LYS A 963 -20.26 -20.22 7.76
N ASN A 964 -18.93 -20.12 7.60
CA ASN A 964 -18.06 -21.27 7.27
C ASN A 964 -18.51 -22.04 6.02
N GLY A 965 -19.03 -21.35 5.01
CA GLY A 965 -19.50 -21.96 3.75
C GLY A 965 -20.91 -22.57 3.80
N LEU A 966 -21.55 -22.65 4.97
CA LEU A 966 -22.90 -23.16 5.17
C LEU A 966 -23.88 -22.01 5.46
N TRP A 967 -25.12 -22.07 4.98
CA TRP A 967 -26.12 -21.05 5.33
C TRP A 967 -26.43 -21.08 6.83
N LYS A 968 -26.66 -19.89 7.40
CA LYS A 968 -27.20 -19.77 8.76
C LYS A 968 -28.52 -20.54 8.85
N GLU A 969 -28.73 -21.23 9.97
CA GLU A 969 -29.95 -22.02 10.22
C GLU A 969 -31.24 -21.22 9.95
N GLU A 970 -31.31 -19.97 10.42
CA GLU A 970 -32.47 -19.10 10.20
C GLU A 970 -32.71 -18.73 8.72
N SER A 971 -31.63 -18.61 7.93
CA SER A 971 -31.73 -18.35 6.48
C SER A 971 -32.15 -19.64 5.75
N LEU A 972 -31.63 -20.79 6.16
CA LEU A 972 -32.04 -22.09 5.61
C LEU A 972 -33.54 -22.34 5.85
N GLN A 973 -34.02 -22.10 7.07
CA GLN A 973 -35.45 -22.20 7.41
C GLN A 973 -36.30 -21.21 6.60
N ALA A 974 -35.85 -19.96 6.44
CA ALA A 974 -36.54 -18.98 5.60
C ALA A 974 -36.65 -19.44 4.14
N ARG A 975 -35.56 -19.95 3.58
CA ARG A 975 -35.51 -20.47 2.20
C ARG A 975 -36.46 -21.65 2.01
N ARG A 976 -36.49 -22.59 2.98
CA ARG A 976 -37.44 -23.72 3.00
C ARG A 976 -38.89 -23.21 3.03
N ALA A 977 -39.22 -22.31 3.95
CA ALA A 977 -40.58 -21.77 4.08
C ALA A 977 -41.04 -21.05 2.81
N LEU A 978 -40.19 -20.23 2.18
CA LEU A 978 -40.53 -19.56 0.92
C LEU A 978 -40.86 -20.56 -0.19
N VAL A 979 -40.08 -21.64 -0.32
CA VAL A 979 -40.30 -22.69 -1.33
C VAL A 979 -41.57 -23.50 -1.03
N GLU A 980 -41.82 -23.87 0.23
CA GLU A 980 -43.06 -24.55 0.65
C GLU A 980 -44.32 -23.72 0.33
N HIS A 981 -44.20 -22.39 0.41
CA HIS A 981 -45.22 -21.44 0.00
C HIS A 981 -45.17 -21.05 -1.48
N HIS A 982 -44.57 -21.90 -2.32
CA HIS A 982 -44.59 -21.81 -3.80
C HIS A 982 -43.95 -20.53 -4.38
N VAL A 983 -43.02 -19.90 -3.64
CA VAL A 983 -42.23 -18.76 -4.15
C VAL A 983 -41.15 -19.26 -5.11
N SER A 984 -40.96 -18.55 -6.23
CA SER A 984 -39.81 -18.76 -7.11
C SER A 984 -38.55 -18.14 -6.47
N LEU A 985 -37.85 -18.93 -5.65
CA LEU A 985 -36.60 -18.52 -5.01
C LEU A 985 -35.39 -18.70 -5.96
N ARG A 986 -34.76 -17.58 -6.30
CA ARG A 986 -33.57 -17.49 -7.18
C ARG A 986 -32.36 -17.06 -6.37
N VAL A 987 -31.34 -17.91 -6.31
CA VAL A 987 -30.08 -17.60 -5.62
C VAL A 987 -29.07 -17.09 -6.66
N LEU A 988 -28.65 -15.84 -6.50
CA LEU A 988 -27.70 -15.17 -7.38
C LEU A 988 -26.37 -14.94 -6.66
N LYS A 989 -25.28 -14.86 -7.43
CA LYS A 989 -23.94 -14.56 -6.90
C LYS A 989 -23.68 -13.06 -6.86
N GLY A 990 -23.50 -12.50 -5.67
CA GLY A 990 -23.02 -11.13 -5.48
C GLY A 990 -24.11 -10.08 -5.66
N ILE A 991 -25.33 -10.34 -5.17
CA ILE A 991 -26.41 -9.33 -5.15
C ILE A 991 -26.46 -8.61 -3.81
N HIS A 992 -26.48 -7.29 -3.85
CA HIS A 992 -26.61 -6.46 -2.63
C HIS A 992 -27.81 -5.49 -2.68
N ASN A 993 -28.52 -5.44 -3.81
CA ASN A 993 -29.70 -4.62 -4.04
C ASN A 993 -30.84 -5.03 -3.10
N LYS A 994 -31.63 -4.05 -2.65
CA LYS A 994 -32.76 -4.25 -1.73
C LYS A 994 -33.99 -3.62 -2.34
N THR A 995 -34.65 -4.40 -3.19
CA THR A 995 -35.65 -3.88 -4.12
C THR A 995 -36.94 -4.68 -4.03
N LEU A 996 -38.08 -4.00 -4.09
CA LEU A 996 -39.41 -4.57 -4.19
C LEU A 996 -40.07 -4.07 -5.48
N VAL A 997 -40.55 -4.98 -6.32
CA VAL A 997 -41.26 -4.65 -7.56
C VAL A 997 -42.65 -5.26 -7.54
N VAL A 998 -43.64 -4.50 -8.01
CA VAL A 998 -45.02 -4.96 -8.18
C VAL A 998 -45.47 -4.70 -9.61
N ASP A 999 -45.75 -5.79 -10.33
CA ASP A 999 -46.10 -5.81 -11.75
C ASP A 999 -45.10 -4.96 -12.57
N ASP A 1000 -45.60 -4.11 -13.46
CA ASP A 1000 -44.86 -3.10 -14.24
C ASP A 1000 -45.08 -1.68 -13.70
N ARG A 1001 -45.59 -1.55 -12.46
CA ARG A 1001 -46.20 -0.31 -11.96
C ARG A 1001 -45.50 0.35 -10.81
N LEU A 1002 -44.77 -0.41 -10.00
CA LEU A 1002 -44.22 0.07 -8.74
C LEU A 1002 -42.88 -0.60 -8.47
N LEU A 1003 -41.88 0.23 -8.17
CA LEU A 1003 -40.56 -0.19 -7.76
C LEU A 1003 -40.20 0.55 -6.46
N VAL A 1004 -39.73 -0.18 -5.46
CA VAL A 1004 -39.19 0.39 -4.23
C VAL A 1004 -37.74 -0.04 -4.12
N GLU A 1005 -36.82 0.90 -4.03
CA GLU A 1005 -35.39 0.63 -3.89
C GLU A 1005 -34.80 1.44 -2.74
N GLY A 1006 -33.96 0.81 -1.92
CA GLY A 1006 -33.39 1.49 -0.77
C GLY A 1006 -32.48 0.62 0.09
N SER A 1007 -32.46 0.93 1.38
CA SER A 1007 -31.62 0.26 2.37
C SER A 1007 -32.35 -0.85 3.15
N PHE A 1008 -33.67 -0.99 2.96
CA PHE A 1008 -34.50 -1.92 3.74
C PHE A 1008 -34.34 -3.37 3.29
N ASN A 1009 -33.80 -4.23 4.17
CA ASN A 1009 -33.70 -5.66 3.95
C ASN A 1009 -35.09 -6.35 4.12
N TRP A 1010 -35.83 -6.45 3.02
CA TRP A 1010 -37.24 -6.88 2.97
C TRP A 1010 -37.55 -8.15 3.77
N LEU A 1011 -36.71 -9.18 3.67
CA LEU A 1011 -36.99 -10.51 4.24
C LEU A 1011 -36.05 -10.90 5.41
N SER A 1012 -35.37 -9.91 6.02
CA SER A 1012 -34.48 -10.17 7.16
C SER A 1012 -34.35 -9.02 8.17
N ALA A 1013 -34.84 -7.81 7.87
CA ALA A 1013 -34.81 -6.72 8.84
C ALA A 1013 -35.63 -7.06 10.11
N ARG A 1014 -35.14 -6.63 11.28
CA ARG A 1014 -35.84 -6.86 12.55
C ARG A 1014 -37.12 -6.02 12.62
N ARG A 1015 -38.20 -6.61 13.14
CA ARG A 1015 -39.53 -5.97 13.21
C ARG A 1015 -39.88 -5.38 14.58
N ASN A 1016 -38.97 -5.48 15.56
CA ASN A 1016 -39.12 -4.85 16.87
C ASN A 1016 -38.75 -3.37 16.78
N LYS A 1017 -39.62 -2.44 17.25
CA LYS A 1017 -39.36 -0.99 17.23
C LYS A 1017 -38.11 -0.58 17.98
N ASP A 1018 -37.79 -1.28 19.08
CA ASP A 1018 -36.62 -0.95 19.92
C ASP A 1018 -35.29 -1.41 19.29
N ASP A 1019 -35.34 -2.34 18.33
CA ASP A 1019 -34.16 -2.93 17.66
C ASP A 1019 -34.13 -2.68 16.14
N ALA A 1020 -35.11 -1.95 15.60
CA ALA A 1020 -35.24 -1.70 14.18
C ALA A 1020 -34.21 -0.68 13.72
N ARG A 1021 -33.49 -1.01 12.65
CA ARG A 1021 -32.59 -0.06 11.99
C ARG A 1021 -33.44 1.02 11.31
N HIS A 1022 -32.92 2.25 11.29
CA HIS A 1022 -33.54 3.34 10.55
C HIS A 1022 -33.21 3.19 9.06
N GLU A 1023 -34.17 2.70 8.27
CA GLU A 1023 -34.01 2.38 6.85
C GLU A 1023 -34.78 3.37 5.95
N CYS A 1024 -34.27 3.67 4.76
CA CYS A 1024 -34.97 4.50 3.77
C CYS A 1024 -35.09 3.78 2.45
N SER A 1025 -36.23 3.96 1.79
CA SER A 1025 -36.39 3.56 0.40
C SER A 1025 -37.15 4.61 -0.41
N ILE A 1026 -36.92 4.60 -1.72
CA ILE A 1026 -37.65 5.41 -2.68
C ILE A 1026 -38.66 4.50 -3.39
N LEU A 1027 -39.92 4.92 -3.39
CA LEU A 1027 -41.01 4.34 -4.16
C LEU A 1027 -41.17 5.12 -5.47
N VAL A 1028 -40.99 4.44 -6.58
CA VAL A 1028 -41.21 4.93 -7.94
C VAL A 1028 -42.47 4.28 -8.49
N GLN A 1029 -43.38 5.09 -9.02
CA GLN A 1029 -44.63 4.63 -9.64
C GLN A 1029 -44.63 4.81 -11.16
N ALA A 1030 -45.51 4.08 -11.86
CA ALA A 1030 -45.72 4.22 -13.29
C ALA A 1030 -46.06 5.67 -13.69
N PRO A 1031 -45.61 6.14 -14.87
CA PRO A 1031 -44.92 5.38 -15.92
C PRO A 1031 -43.40 5.22 -15.70
N ALA A 1032 -42.79 5.96 -14.78
CA ALA A 1032 -41.33 5.96 -14.57
C ALA A 1032 -40.78 4.62 -14.05
N ALA A 1033 -41.59 3.89 -13.27
CA ALA A 1033 -41.19 2.58 -12.74
C ALA A 1033 -40.84 1.56 -13.84
N ALA A 1034 -41.47 1.63 -15.02
CA ALA A 1034 -41.31 0.61 -16.07
C ALA A 1034 -39.86 0.50 -16.57
N ALA A 1035 -39.22 1.63 -16.92
CA ALA A 1035 -37.83 1.64 -17.39
C ALA A 1035 -36.85 1.15 -16.32
N CYS A 1036 -37.10 1.54 -15.05
CA CYS A 1036 -36.28 1.13 -13.92
C CYS A 1036 -36.39 -0.38 -13.64
N ILE A 1037 -37.60 -0.93 -13.78
CA ILE A 1037 -37.87 -2.36 -13.64
C ILE A 1037 -37.19 -3.14 -14.77
N ASP A 1038 -37.26 -2.67 -16.01
CA ASP A 1038 -36.63 -3.35 -17.15
C ASP A 1038 -35.10 -3.41 -16.99
N GLN A 1039 -34.48 -2.30 -16.56
CA GLN A 1039 -33.05 -2.26 -16.28
C GLN A 1039 -32.66 -3.23 -15.15
N LEU A 1040 -33.36 -3.19 -14.00
CA LEU A 1040 -33.15 -4.12 -12.89
C LEU A 1040 -33.29 -5.57 -13.33
N MET A 1041 -34.28 -5.88 -14.16
CA MET A 1041 -34.48 -7.24 -14.66
C MET A 1041 -33.34 -7.70 -15.58
N GLN A 1042 -32.81 -6.82 -16.44
CA GLN A 1042 -31.62 -7.10 -17.24
C GLN A 1042 -30.38 -7.34 -16.35
N GLU A 1043 -30.18 -6.52 -15.33
CA GLU A 1043 -29.11 -6.69 -14.34
C GLU A 1043 -29.20 -8.05 -13.64
N LEU A 1044 -30.38 -8.40 -13.10
CA LEU A 1044 -30.59 -9.67 -12.42
C LEU A 1044 -30.47 -10.90 -13.35
N GLU A 1045 -30.70 -10.73 -14.66
CA GLU A 1045 -30.52 -11.78 -15.66
C GLU A 1045 -29.06 -11.96 -16.08
N ALA A 1046 -28.26 -10.89 -16.06
CA ALA A 1046 -26.83 -10.93 -16.38
C ALA A 1046 -25.99 -11.59 -15.27
N ILE A 1047 -26.50 -11.69 -14.05
CA ILE A 1047 -25.80 -12.27 -12.90
C ILE A 1047 -25.83 -13.80 -12.93
N ASP A 1048 -24.67 -14.42 -12.67
CA ASP A 1048 -24.51 -15.88 -12.65
C ASP A 1048 -25.44 -16.57 -11.64
N ARG A 1049 -26.10 -17.64 -12.09
CA ARG A 1049 -27.09 -18.41 -11.33
C ARG A 1049 -26.46 -19.72 -10.88
N GLU A 1050 -26.42 -19.95 -9.57
CA GLU A 1050 -25.77 -21.16 -9.05
C GLU A 1050 -26.74 -22.33 -8.87
N ALA A 1051 -27.99 -22.05 -8.49
CA ALA A 1051 -29.05 -23.05 -8.41
C ALA A 1051 -30.44 -22.37 -8.36
N LEU A 1052 -31.42 -22.91 -9.10
CA LEU A 1052 -32.83 -22.67 -8.76
C LEU A 1052 -33.15 -23.49 -7.52
N PHE A 1053 -33.55 -22.85 -6.43
CA PHE A 1053 -33.92 -23.58 -5.21
C PHE A 1053 -35.22 -24.38 -5.40
N TYR A 1054 -36.07 -23.99 -6.36
CA TYR A 1054 -37.22 -24.74 -6.88
C TYR A 1054 -37.93 -23.93 -7.99
N CYS A 1055 -38.56 -24.58 -8.98
CA CYS A 1055 -39.58 -23.99 -9.85
C CYS A 1055 -40.88 -24.78 -9.66
N PRO A 1056 -41.95 -24.20 -9.09
CA PRO A 1056 -43.21 -24.92 -8.97
C PRO A 1056 -43.70 -25.31 -10.37
N PRO A 1057 -44.06 -26.58 -10.64
CA PRO A 1057 -44.88 -26.90 -11.79
C PRO A 1057 -46.16 -26.08 -11.68
N LYS A 1058 -46.66 -25.57 -12.81
CA LYS A 1058 -47.95 -24.89 -12.87
C LYS A 1058 -49.10 -25.90 -12.67
N GLN A 1059 -49.23 -26.51 -11.49
CA GLN A 1059 -50.43 -27.18 -10.94
C GLN A 1059 -50.13 -27.82 -9.56
N LYS A 1060 -51.15 -27.81 -8.69
CA LYS A 1060 -51.13 -28.09 -7.25
C LYS A 1060 -50.71 -29.53 -6.85
N ILE A 1061 -50.10 -29.64 -5.66
CA ILE A 1061 -49.83 -30.81 -4.78
C ILE A 1061 -48.45 -31.50 -4.99
N LEU A 1062 -47.74 -31.79 -3.87
CA LEU A 1062 -46.60 -32.72 -3.79
C LEU A 1062 -46.89 -33.95 -4.67
N CYS A 1063 -46.10 -34.15 -5.73
CA CYS A 1063 -46.38 -35.14 -6.77
C CYS A 1063 -46.50 -36.56 -6.20
N ALA A 1064 -47.74 -37.00 -5.92
CA ALA A 1064 -48.05 -38.41 -5.98
C ALA A 1064 -47.54 -38.93 -7.33
N ASP A 1065 -46.78 -40.03 -7.31
CA ASP A 1065 -46.20 -40.67 -8.49
C ASP A 1065 -45.01 -39.93 -9.16
N PHE A 1066 -44.22 -39.13 -8.43
CA PHE A 1066 -42.99 -38.47 -8.92
C PHE A 1066 -42.07 -39.42 -9.71
N PHE A 1067 -41.81 -40.62 -9.18
CA PHE A 1067 -40.94 -41.61 -9.83
C PHE A 1067 -41.64 -42.39 -10.96
N CYS A 1068 -42.93 -42.17 -11.20
CA CYS A 1068 -43.70 -42.76 -12.30
C CYS A 1068 -43.92 -41.78 -13.46
N GLN A 1069 -43.45 -40.54 -13.33
CA GLN A 1069 -43.43 -39.57 -14.44
C GLN A 1069 -42.42 -39.98 -15.53
N PRO A 1070 -42.53 -39.45 -16.77
CA PRO A 1070 -41.53 -39.68 -17.80
C PRO A 1070 -40.12 -39.33 -17.31
N LEU A 1071 -39.15 -40.21 -17.58
CA LEU A 1071 -37.77 -40.05 -17.10
C LEU A 1071 -37.11 -38.79 -17.66
N TYR A 1072 -36.49 -37.99 -16.78
CA TYR A 1072 -35.57 -36.92 -17.16
C TYR A 1072 -34.20 -37.11 -16.51
N HIS A 1073 -33.15 -36.74 -17.26
CA HIS A 1073 -31.75 -36.84 -16.85
C HIS A 1073 -31.01 -35.57 -17.27
N ASN A 1074 -31.06 -34.55 -16.43
CA ASN A 1074 -30.46 -33.24 -16.67
C ASN A 1074 -29.20 -33.05 -15.82
N TYR A 1075 -28.28 -34.03 -15.80
CA TYR A 1075 -27.06 -33.98 -15.00
C TYR A 1075 -25.81 -34.38 -15.79
N TRP A 1076 -24.65 -33.93 -15.29
CA TRP A 1076 -23.33 -34.36 -15.73
C TRP A 1076 -22.76 -35.38 -14.73
N ASN A 1077 -21.86 -36.28 -15.18
CA ASN A 1077 -21.23 -37.27 -14.30
C ASN A 1077 -20.47 -36.64 -13.12
N SER A 1078 -19.95 -35.42 -13.27
CA SER A 1078 -19.31 -34.66 -12.20
C SER A 1078 -20.27 -34.31 -11.05
N VAL A 1079 -21.53 -33.98 -11.37
CA VAL A 1079 -22.57 -33.65 -10.38
C VAL A 1079 -22.91 -34.89 -9.55
N LEU A 1080 -23.13 -36.04 -10.19
CA LEU A 1080 -23.40 -37.29 -9.46
C LEU A 1080 -22.21 -37.71 -8.59
N THR A 1081 -20.98 -37.50 -9.07
CA THR A 1081 -19.77 -37.80 -8.29
C THR A 1081 -19.69 -36.92 -7.04
N HIS A 1082 -19.95 -35.62 -7.17
CA HIS A 1082 -20.00 -34.69 -6.05
C HIS A 1082 -21.08 -35.04 -5.02
N LEU A 1083 -22.28 -35.39 -5.48
CA LEU A 1083 -23.40 -35.79 -4.62
C LEU A 1083 -23.10 -37.09 -3.86
N ARG A 1084 -22.49 -38.08 -4.52
CA ARG A 1084 -22.02 -39.31 -3.89
C ARG A 1084 -20.97 -39.05 -2.82
N GLU A 1085 -19.99 -38.17 -3.11
CA GLU A 1085 -18.97 -37.80 -2.13
C GLU A 1085 -19.59 -37.15 -0.90
N ARG A 1086 -20.53 -36.22 -1.06
CA ARG A 1086 -21.25 -35.59 0.06
C ARG A 1086 -22.04 -36.62 0.88
N ALA A 1087 -22.79 -37.50 0.21
CA ALA A 1087 -23.53 -38.55 0.90
C ALA A 1087 -22.62 -39.55 1.65
N SER A 1088 -21.42 -39.81 1.12
CA SER A 1088 -20.45 -40.74 1.73
C SER A 1088 -19.79 -40.18 3.01
N ARG A 1089 -19.72 -38.85 3.18
CA ARG A 1089 -19.11 -38.18 4.34
C ARG A 1089 -20.03 -38.12 5.56
N LEU A 1090 -21.31 -38.44 5.40
CA LEU A 1090 -22.25 -38.49 6.50
C LEU A 1090 -21.96 -39.71 7.39
N ASN A 1091 -22.11 -39.58 8.71
CA ASN A 1091 -21.86 -40.70 9.63
C ASN A 1091 -22.82 -41.88 9.33
N LEU A 1092 -22.28 -43.11 9.28
CA LEU A 1092 -23.08 -44.33 9.22
C LEU A 1092 -23.54 -44.70 10.65
N PRO A 1093 -24.79 -45.13 10.85
CA PRO A 1093 -25.30 -45.52 12.17
C PRO A 1093 -24.57 -46.77 12.70
N GLU A 1094 -24.16 -46.77 13.97
CA GLU A 1094 -23.48 -47.90 14.62
C GLU A 1094 -24.29 -49.20 14.53
N ASP A 1095 -23.65 -50.29 14.12
CA ASP A 1095 -24.28 -51.59 13.90
C ASP A 1095 -24.47 -52.36 15.21
N SER A 1096 -25.66 -52.24 15.80
CA SER A 1096 -26.15 -53.09 16.90
C SER A 1096 -27.47 -53.78 16.55
N ASN A 1097 -27.67 -54.12 15.27
CA ASN A 1097 -28.95 -54.63 14.76
C ASN A 1097 -28.90 -56.12 14.34
N PRO A 1098 -30.03 -56.86 14.44
CA PRO A 1098 -30.11 -58.31 14.20
C PRO A 1098 -29.83 -58.72 12.74
N GLU A 1099 -29.41 -59.98 12.53
CA GLU A 1099 -28.92 -60.55 11.24
C GLU A 1099 -29.71 -60.18 9.96
N PRO A 1100 -31.06 -60.12 9.94
CA PRO A 1100 -31.80 -59.76 8.72
C PRO A 1100 -31.56 -58.31 8.24
N LEU A 1101 -31.20 -57.40 9.15
CA LEU A 1101 -30.90 -56.00 8.82
C LEU A 1101 -29.50 -55.82 8.25
N GLN A 1102 -28.56 -56.72 8.58
CA GLN A 1102 -27.19 -56.66 8.08
C GLN A 1102 -27.12 -56.95 6.58
N GLU A 1103 -27.92 -57.90 6.06
CA GLU A 1103 -27.94 -58.19 4.61
C GLU A 1103 -28.49 -57.02 3.77
N ILE A 1104 -29.54 -56.34 4.24
CA ILE A 1104 -30.10 -55.18 3.53
C ILE A 1104 -29.13 -53.99 3.61
N ARG A 1105 -28.43 -53.80 4.74
CA ARG A 1105 -27.41 -52.74 4.90
C ARG A 1105 -26.14 -52.98 4.09
N LYS A 1106 -25.80 -54.21 3.72
CA LYS A 1106 -24.74 -54.48 2.73
C LYS A 1106 -25.04 -53.84 1.36
N LYS A 1107 -26.32 -53.73 0.99
CA LYS A 1107 -26.76 -53.13 -0.29
C LYS A 1107 -27.16 -51.66 -0.14
N TYR A 1108 -27.74 -51.27 0.98
CA TYR A 1108 -28.14 -49.90 1.30
C TYR A 1108 -27.66 -49.53 2.72
N PRO A 1109 -26.41 -49.06 2.87
CA PRO A 1109 -25.78 -48.78 4.17
C PRO A 1109 -26.64 -47.98 5.15
N ARG A 1110 -27.53 -47.11 4.65
CA ARG A 1110 -28.37 -46.20 5.46
C ARG A 1110 -29.81 -46.69 5.64
N HIS A 1111 -30.10 -47.96 5.35
CA HIS A 1111 -31.44 -48.51 5.49
C HIS A 1111 -31.95 -48.40 6.94
N ARG A 1112 -33.15 -47.82 7.10
CA ARG A 1112 -33.83 -47.48 8.37
C ARG A 1112 -33.13 -46.44 9.27
N ALA A 1113 -32.11 -45.74 8.80
CA ALA A 1113 -31.59 -44.58 9.52
C ALA A 1113 -32.58 -43.42 9.49
N ALA A 1114 -32.66 -42.62 10.57
CA ALA A 1114 -33.38 -41.35 10.53
C ALA A 1114 -32.79 -40.45 9.42
N TRP A 1115 -33.64 -39.69 8.72
CA TRP A 1115 -33.17 -38.75 7.70
C TRP A 1115 -32.52 -37.54 8.38
N THR A 1116 -31.27 -37.22 8.02
CA THR A 1116 -30.63 -35.98 8.47
C THR A 1116 -31.01 -34.81 7.57
N ASP A 1117 -30.89 -33.57 8.06
CA ASP A 1117 -31.16 -32.36 7.25
C ASP A 1117 -30.36 -32.31 5.95
N GLU A 1118 -29.11 -32.80 5.99
CA GLU A 1118 -28.22 -32.84 4.83
C GLU A 1118 -28.63 -33.91 3.82
N GLU A 1119 -29.11 -35.08 4.26
CA GLU A 1119 -29.68 -36.10 3.36
C GLU A 1119 -30.97 -35.62 2.69
N VAL A 1120 -31.80 -34.88 3.44
CA VAL A 1120 -33.00 -34.26 2.89
C VAL A 1120 -32.62 -33.25 1.82
N GLN A 1121 -31.62 -32.41 2.05
CA GLN A 1121 -31.12 -31.46 1.05
C GLN A 1121 -30.60 -32.17 -0.22
N LEU A 1122 -29.88 -33.27 -0.08
CA LEU A 1122 -29.39 -34.06 -1.21
C LEU A 1122 -30.54 -34.69 -2.03
N VAL A 1123 -31.64 -35.10 -1.38
CA VAL A 1123 -32.85 -35.57 -2.09
C VAL A 1123 -33.43 -34.47 -2.97
N TRP A 1124 -33.60 -33.26 -2.44
CA TRP A 1124 -34.12 -32.13 -3.20
C TRP A 1124 -33.20 -31.73 -4.35
N GLU A 1125 -31.89 -31.75 -4.10
CA GLU A 1125 -30.86 -31.47 -5.11
C GLU A 1125 -30.92 -32.50 -6.25
N LEU A 1126 -31.05 -33.80 -5.94
CA LEU A 1126 -31.23 -34.87 -6.94
C LEU A 1126 -32.52 -34.74 -7.76
N MET A 1127 -33.63 -34.31 -7.15
CA MET A 1127 -34.92 -34.11 -7.84
C MET A 1127 -34.84 -33.05 -8.94
N ASN A 1128 -33.93 -32.07 -8.84
CA ASN A 1128 -33.71 -31.09 -9.91
C ASN A 1128 -33.04 -31.70 -11.15
N TYR A 1129 -32.33 -32.81 -10.96
CA TYR A 1129 -31.49 -33.42 -11.98
C TYR A 1129 -32.12 -34.65 -12.61
N THR A 1130 -32.90 -35.42 -11.85
CA THR A 1130 -33.54 -36.63 -12.35
C THR A 1130 -34.73 -37.06 -11.51
N ASN A 1131 -35.60 -37.88 -12.09
CA ASN A 1131 -36.61 -38.68 -11.41
C ASN A 1131 -36.34 -40.19 -11.52
N ASP A 1132 -35.12 -40.61 -11.88
CA ASP A 1132 -34.74 -42.03 -11.86
C ASP A 1132 -34.44 -42.49 -10.43
N LEU A 1133 -35.35 -43.30 -9.88
CA LEU A 1133 -35.25 -43.85 -8.53
C LEU A 1133 -33.92 -44.60 -8.29
N ARG A 1134 -33.33 -45.20 -9.33
CA ARG A 1134 -32.05 -45.91 -9.22
C ARG A 1134 -30.90 -44.96 -8.92
N VAL A 1135 -30.91 -43.77 -9.51
CA VAL A 1135 -29.91 -42.73 -9.25
C VAL A 1135 -30.03 -42.21 -7.81
N PHE A 1136 -31.25 -42.08 -7.28
CA PHE A 1136 -31.48 -41.73 -5.89
C PHE A 1136 -30.96 -42.80 -4.93
N THR A 1137 -31.25 -44.08 -5.20
CA THR A 1137 -30.76 -45.18 -4.36
C THR A 1137 -29.25 -45.28 -4.35
N ASP A 1138 -28.61 -45.02 -5.49
CA ASP A 1138 -27.16 -45.05 -5.64
C ASP A 1138 -26.49 -43.88 -4.92
N CYS A 1139 -26.98 -42.65 -5.11
CA CYS A 1139 -26.38 -41.46 -4.51
C CYS A 1139 -26.63 -41.40 -2.99
N LEU A 1140 -27.83 -41.74 -2.52
CA LEU A 1140 -28.21 -41.61 -1.11
C LEU A 1140 -27.95 -42.87 -0.29
N GLN A 1141 -27.56 -43.98 -0.93
CA GLN A 1141 -27.30 -45.27 -0.28
C GLN A 1141 -28.50 -45.77 0.58
N ARG A 1142 -29.72 -45.39 0.18
CA ARG A 1142 -30.99 -45.75 0.83
C ARG A 1142 -31.80 -46.65 -0.08
N SER A 1143 -32.65 -47.49 0.53
CA SER A 1143 -33.58 -48.34 -0.21
C SER A 1143 -34.65 -47.51 -0.92
N GLU A 1144 -35.10 -47.99 -2.08
CA GLU A 1144 -36.18 -47.41 -2.88
C GLU A 1144 -37.40 -47.01 -2.04
N ARG A 1145 -37.86 -47.91 -1.15
CA ARG A 1145 -39.01 -47.66 -0.28
C ARG A 1145 -38.83 -46.43 0.63
N SER A 1146 -37.63 -46.24 1.17
CA SER A 1146 -37.34 -45.10 2.05
C SER A 1146 -37.34 -43.78 1.27
N ILE A 1147 -36.88 -43.81 0.02
CA ILE A 1147 -36.81 -42.64 -0.85
C ILE A 1147 -38.22 -42.28 -1.33
N ARG A 1148 -39.00 -43.27 -1.81
CA ARG A 1148 -40.41 -43.08 -2.19
C ARG A 1148 -41.25 -42.53 -1.04
N TYR A 1149 -41.12 -43.09 0.16
CA TYR A 1149 -41.82 -42.54 1.33
C TYR A 1149 -41.46 -41.07 1.59
N LYS A 1150 -40.19 -40.70 1.39
CA LYS A 1150 -39.72 -39.34 1.64
C LYS A 1150 -40.15 -38.34 0.56
N VAL A 1151 -40.26 -38.76 -0.69
CA VAL A 1151 -40.54 -37.91 -1.86
C VAL A 1151 -42.03 -37.89 -2.23
N GLU A 1152 -42.71 -39.04 -2.22
CA GLU A 1152 -44.09 -39.22 -2.68
C GLU A 1152 -45.11 -39.28 -1.52
N GLY A 1153 -44.65 -39.30 -0.26
CA GLY A 1153 -45.51 -39.27 0.93
C GLY A 1153 -46.43 -40.49 1.13
N THR A 1154 -46.33 -41.50 0.27
CA THR A 1154 -47.18 -42.70 0.27
C THR A 1154 -46.31 -43.95 0.38
N ALA A 1155 -46.82 -44.96 1.09
CA ALA A 1155 -46.24 -46.30 1.17
C ALA A 1155 -47.29 -47.33 0.72
N PRO A 1156 -46.90 -48.36 -0.04
CA PRO A 1156 -47.41 -49.70 0.17
C PRO A 1156 -46.76 -50.33 1.41
#